data_AF-A0A2P2LGR7-F1
#
_entry.id   AF-A0A2P2LGR7-F1
#
_cell.length_a   1.000
_cell.length_b   1.000
_cell.length_c   1.000
_cell.angle_alpha   90.00
_cell.angle_beta   90.00
_cell.angle_gamma   90.00
#
_symmetry.space_group_name_H-M   'P 1'
#
loop_
_entity.id
_entity.type
_entity.pdbx_description
1 polymer ?
#
loop_
_entity_poly.entity_id
_entity_poly.type
_entity_poly.pdbx_seq_one_letter_code
_entity_poly.pdbx_strand_id
1 'polypeptide(L)'
;MGFSLSLSPSLLFCLQKRKGNKENYCCFFLNSNSMLPLLCLPNLNSKSFVFLTQSVVSFPGLKSTQSHRTHHFTVHSIQGKHYQQQRREEQSTNQRLPSQQSPRTLFPGGFKRPEIKVPSVALQLSPDEVLAGPDALDFVDKAVSKWVGIVVLDGGDGSGKRLYDAACFLKSVVRDRAFFLIAERVDIASAVNASGVSLSDQGLPVIVARNMMMDTRPELVVLPLVARNVQTPNAALNASKSEGADFLIYNLSRGKNFDQGMNFGFEEIKVPIFIKCATNKEAWSFMEASKFVSAGASGLVMSLEDLRLFSDDALHHLFNSGDSENPNNVKVLDVENDNHQAKRVAGFIKLEDREKQLIETERSVLLEAINVFQKAAPMMEEASLLIDATSRIDEPFLLAIVGEFNSGKSTVINALLGERFLNEGVVPTTNEITFLRYSKYSERQQRCERHPDGQFICYLPAPILKEMNIVDTPGTNVILQRQQRLTEEFVPRADLLLFVISADRPLTESEVAFLRYTQQWKKKVVFLLNKSDLYQNASELKEAISFIKENARKFLNTEDVLLYPVSARSALEAKLLSFSNTGIDGREPSASESHWKVSNFSEFEKFLYSFLDGSTRMGMERMKLKLETPIAIAERLLSACETLVKEDCQKAFQDLKFVTELVDSVQDYATKMENESIYWRRKTLSLIDMAKSHVLELIKSTLQLSNLGLATSYMFKGEKSAAVPATLRIQNDIIGPALLDAQRQLAEYVLWLQSSNACEGKLYEESFNRRWPLVNPNPKVPHETHELLKKVDDISLRVIEKFSANTASKLVEQEIREVFLGTFGGLGAAGLSASLLTSVLPTTLEDLLALGLCSAGGYLAVLSFPARRQGIVDKVNRIADGLAREVEDAMQKDLLETIGNLGNFVETIGKPYQDAAQQRLDKLLEIQDELSNVEKKLRTLQIEIQNLHVL
;
A
#
# COMPACT_ATOMS: atom_id res chain seq x y z
N MET A 1 -17.71 37.44 -3.29
CA MET A 1 -16.87 37.29 -2.07
C MET A 1 -16.72 35.81 -1.78
N GLY A 2 -15.58 35.37 -1.23
CA GLY A 2 -15.30 33.96 -0.91
C GLY A 2 -14.67 33.19 -2.08
N PHE A 3 -13.47 32.65 -1.87
CA PHE A 3 -12.67 31.90 -2.85
C PHE A 3 -11.78 30.89 -2.12
N SER A 4 -11.89 29.59 -2.45
CA SER A 4 -10.90 28.49 -2.25
C SER A 4 -11.59 27.19 -2.71
N LEU A 5 -11.02 26.23 -3.45
CA LEU A 5 -9.66 25.75 -3.72
C LEU A 5 -8.99 24.89 -2.62
N SER A 6 -9.14 23.58 -2.76
CA SER A 6 -8.12 22.54 -2.56
C SER A 6 -8.08 21.70 -3.85
N LEU A 7 -6.95 21.41 -4.51
CA LEU A 7 -5.63 20.87 -4.12
C LEU A 7 -5.61 19.35 -3.92
N SER A 8 -5.23 18.65 -5.00
CA SER A 8 -4.62 17.33 -4.98
C SER A 8 -3.12 17.44 -5.33
N PRO A 9 -2.23 16.60 -4.77
CA PRO A 9 -0.82 16.54 -5.15
C PRO A 9 -0.53 15.40 -6.14
N SER A 10 0.40 15.63 -7.07
CA SER A 10 0.98 14.60 -7.96
C SER A 10 2.31 15.12 -8.53
N LEU A 11 3.18 14.18 -8.91
CA LEU A 11 4.60 14.36 -9.30
C LEU A 11 5.51 14.81 -8.12
N LEU A 12 6.58 14.09 -7.72
CA LEU A 12 7.66 13.42 -8.47
C LEU A 12 8.64 14.43 -9.09
N PHE A 13 9.89 14.43 -8.62
CA PHE A 13 10.96 15.32 -9.10
C PHE A 13 12.24 14.55 -9.39
N CYS A 14 12.83 14.74 -10.58
CA CYS A 14 14.12 14.19 -10.93
C CYS A 14 15.26 15.09 -10.42
N LEU A 15 16.34 14.48 -9.90
CA LEU A 15 17.57 15.20 -9.57
C LEU A 15 18.44 15.37 -10.82
N GLN A 16 18.77 16.60 -11.18
CA GLN A 16 19.83 16.89 -12.15
C GLN A 16 20.81 17.96 -11.63
N LYS A 17 22.11 17.69 -11.80
CA LYS A 17 23.20 18.29 -11.03
C LYS A 17 23.95 19.35 -11.86
N ARG A 18 24.01 20.61 -11.40
CA ARG A 18 24.94 21.64 -11.92
C ARG A 18 25.51 22.53 -10.80
N LYS A 19 26.72 23.04 -11.04
CA LYS A 19 27.50 23.91 -10.12
C LYS A 19 27.27 25.39 -10.44
N GLY A 20 27.43 26.28 -9.46
CA GLY A 20 27.88 27.65 -9.75
C GLY A 20 27.48 28.75 -8.76
N ASN A 21 28.49 29.34 -8.10
CA ASN A 21 28.50 30.65 -7.41
C ASN A 21 27.65 30.87 -6.14
N LYS A 22 28.06 31.92 -5.40
CA LYS A 22 27.58 32.33 -4.09
C LYS A 22 26.57 33.46 -4.22
N GLU A 23 25.59 33.51 -3.32
CA GLU A 23 25.37 34.67 -2.44
C GLU A 23 24.41 34.31 -1.28
N ASN A 24 24.57 34.97 -0.13
CA ASN A 24 23.83 34.65 1.09
C ASN A 24 22.60 35.55 1.24
N TYR A 25 21.41 34.94 1.25
CA TYR A 25 20.21 35.56 1.84
C TYR A 25 19.47 34.55 2.72
N CYS A 26 19.58 34.75 4.04
CA CYS A 26 18.90 33.93 5.05
C CYS A 26 17.78 34.77 5.68
N CYS A 27 16.52 34.47 5.34
CA CYS A 27 15.36 35.12 5.95
C CYS A 27 14.83 34.28 7.12
N PHE A 28 15.05 34.75 8.35
CA PHE A 28 14.39 34.21 9.54
C PHE A 28 12.89 34.46 9.50
N PHE A 29 12.12 33.52 10.06
CA PHE A 29 10.88 33.86 10.77
C PHE A 29 11.08 33.54 12.26
N LEU A 30 11.23 34.59 13.05
CA LEU A 30 11.16 34.54 14.51
C LEU A 30 9.72 34.83 14.94
N ASN A 31 9.22 34.07 15.92
CA ASN A 31 8.49 34.68 17.02
C ASN A 31 8.71 33.86 18.30
N SER A 32 8.65 34.50 19.47
CA SER A 32 9.38 34.04 20.67
C SER A 32 8.62 34.20 21.99
N ASN A 33 9.30 33.79 23.09
CA ASN A 33 8.96 33.96 24.52
C ASN A 33 8.13 32.80 25.14
N SER A 34 8.28 32.38 26.40
CA SER A 34 9.30 32.59 27.47
C SER A 34 8.90 31.71 28.69
N MET A 35 9.76 31.22 29.61
CA MET A 35 11.21 31.33 29.84
C MET A 35 11.75 30.10 30.61
N LEU A 36 13.05 30.08 30.92
CA LEU A 36 13.73 29.13 31.85
C LEU A 36 13.89 29.74 33.26
N PRO A 37 14.23 28.95 34.32
CA PRO A 37 15.65 28.84 34.70
C PRO A 37 16.11 27.44 35.17
N LEU A 38 17.44 27.24 35.14
CA LEU A 38 18.17 26.05 35.61
C LEU A 38 18.41 26.05 37.13
N LEU A 39 18.86 24.91 37.67
CA LEU A 39 19.89 24.84 38.73
C LEU A 39 20.72 23.54 38.60
N CYS A 40 21.89 23.47 39.24
CA CYS A 40 22.99 22.59 38.81
C CYS A 40 23.51 21.60 39.89
N LEU A 41 23.91 20.39 39.45
CA LEU A 41 25.06 19.58 39.94
C LEU A 41 25.06 19.08 41.43
N PRO A 42 25.97 18.17 41.87
CA PRO A 42 26.76 17.14 41.15
C PRO A 42 26.82 15.72 41.82
N ASN A 43 27.39 14.76 41.09
CA ASN A 43 28.34 13.71 41.55
C ASN A 43 27.94 12.41 42.32
N LEU A 44 28.78 11.39 42.04
CA LEU A 44 29.30 10.29 42.89
C LEU A 44 28.45 9.04 43.28
N ASN A 45 28.91 7.90 42.73
CA ASN A 45 29.24 6.63 43.40
C ASN A 45 28.15 5.65 43.93
N SER A 46 27.99 4.55 43.16
CA SER A 46 28.57 3.21 43.48
C SER A 46 27.64 2.01 43.77
N LYS A 47 28.19 0.81 43.49
CA LYS A 47 27.85 -0.55 43.99
C LYS A 47 26.54 -1.21 43.52
N SER A 48 26.70 -2.01 42.45
CA SER A 48 26.71 -3.49 42.46
C SER A 48 25.60 -4.33 43.14
N PHE A 49 25.43 -5.54 42.59
CA PHE A 49 24.57 -6.69 42.99
C PHE A 49 23.08 -6.63 42.59
N VAL A 50 22.36 -7.75 42.33
CA VAL A 50 22.62 -9.01 41.58
C VAL A 50 21.38 -9.93 41.72
N PHE A 51 20.82 -10.40 40.60
CA PHE A 51 20.06 -11.65 40.36
C PHE A 51 18.85 -12.11 41.23
N LEU A 52 17.90 -12.79 40.55
CA LEU A 52 16.90 -13.78 41.05
C LEU A 52 15.73 -13.19 41.93
N THR A 53 14.50 -13.74 41.99
CA THR A 53 13.89 -14.94 41.36
C THR A 53 12.36 -14.81 41.13
N GLN A 54 11.76 -15.88 40.58
CA GLN A 54 10.35 -16.16 40.27
C GLN A 54 9.38 -16.20 41.50
N SER A 55 8.13 -16.58 41.21
CA SER A 55 6.96 -16.93 42.07
C SER A 55 6.16 -15.72 42.60
N VAL A 56 4.85 -15.56 42.32
CA VAL A 56 3.65 -16.44 42.42
C VAL A 56 3.11 -16.51 43.85
N VAL A 57 1.80 -16.25 43.99
CA VAL A 57 0.81 -16.71 45.00
C VAL A 57 -0.27 -15.64 45.24
N SER A 58 -1.49 -16.07 44.95
CA SER A 58 -2.82 -15.48 45.17
C SER A 58 -3.13 -15.06 46.62
N PHE A 59 -4.10 -14.15 46.80
CA PHE A 59 -4.91 -14.06 48.03
C PHE A 59 -6.30 -13.39 47.76
N PRO A 60 -7.28 -13.32 48.71
CA PRO A 60 -8.60 -13.89 48.45
C PRO A 60 -9.77 -12.87 48.40
N GLY A 61 -10.97 -13.35 48.04
CA GLY A 61 -12.21 -12.56 48.03
C GLY A 61 -13.06 -12.69 49.31
N LEU A 62 -14.08 -11.83 49.44
CA LEU A 62 -15.12 -11.89 50.49
C LEU A 62 -16.47 -11.36 49.99
N LYS A 63 -17.52 -11.52 50.80
CA LYS A 63 -18.92 -11.71 50.37
C LYS A 63 -19.75 -10.42 50.17
N SER A 64 -20.92 -10.64 49.56
CA SER A 64 -22.15 -9.82 49.43
C SER A 64 -22.53 -8.95 50.67
N THR A 65 -23.43 -7.95 50.59
CA THR A 65 -24.77 -7.96 49.96
C THR A 65 -25.44 -6.55 49.83
N GLN A 66 -26.44 -6.44 48.94
CA GLN A 66 -27.65 -5.57 49.01
C GLN A 66 -27.62 -4.01 48.85
N SER A 67 -28.18 -3.57 47.71
CA SER A 67 -29.42 -2.74 47.60
C SER A 67 -29.38 -1.19 47.37
N HIS A 68 -30.52 -0.71 46.83
CA HIS A 68 -31.05 0.68 46.72
C HIS A 68 -30.37 1.76 45.84
N ARG A 69 -30.76 1.73 44.55
CA ARG A 69 -31.40 2.81 43.73
C ARG A 69 -31.26 4.33 44.08
N THR A 70 -31.25 5.10 42.98
CA THR A 70 -31.92 6.41 42.68
C THR A 70 -31.22 7.78 42.80
N HIS A 71 -31.17 8.43 41.62
CA HIS A 71 -31.33 9.87 41.26
C HIS A 71 -30.26 10.96 41.54
N HIS A 72 -29.99 11.70 40.43
CA HIS A 72 -29.72 13.14 40.24
C HIS A 72 -28.74 13.92 41.15
N PHE A 73 -27.93 14.76 40.49
CA PHE A 73 -27.90 16.21 40.79
C PHE A 73 -27.68 17.04 39.52
N THR A 74 -27.98 18.35 39.57
CA THR A 74 -28.08 19.25 38.40
C THR A 74 -27.36 20.60 38.54
N VAL A 75 -27.09 21.20 37.39
CA VAL A 75 -26.43 22.49 37.06
C VAL A 75 -26.95 23.74 37.81
N HIS A 76 -26.05 24.71 38.07
CA HIS A 76 -26.29 26.17 38.11
C HIS A 76 -24.94 26.96 38.13
N SER A 77 -24.80 28.25 37.72
CA SER A 77 -25.70 29.25 37.09
C SER A 77 -24.94 30.53 36.57
N ILE A 78 -25.67 31.54 36.02
CA ILE A 78 -25.28 32.98 35.73
C ILE A 78 -24.45 33.19 34.42
N GLN A 79 -24.57 34.21 33.53
CA GLN A 79 -25.43 35.42 33.24
C GLN A 79 -25.34 35.78 31.72
N GLY A 80 -26.16 36.63 31.06
CA GLY A 80 -27.56 37.03 31.30
C GLY A 80 -27.99 38.53 31.17
N LYS A 81 -27.92 39.25 30.01
CA LYS A 81 -28.57 40.60 29.83
C LYS A 81 -29.07 41.01 28.42
N HIS A 82 -30.35 41.45 28.37
CA HIS A 82 -31.16 42.32 27.46
C HIS A 82 -30.80 42.68 25.99
N TYR A 83 -31.83 42.62 25.11
CA TYR A 83 -32.62 43.78 24.62
C TYR A 83 -34.03 43.34 24.11
N GLN A 84 -34.95 44.27 23.78
CA GLN A 84 -36.32 44.01 23.28
C GLN A 84 -36.72 44.95 22.13
N GLN A 85 -37.50 44.49 21.12
CA GLN A 85 -38.76 45.16 20.69
C GLN A 85 -39.63 44.37 19.66
N GLN A 86 -40.91 44.16 20.05
CA GLN A 86 -42.19 44.26 19.30
C GLN A 86 -42.39 43.77 17.83
N ARG A 87 -43.39 42.87 17.69
CA ARG A 87 -44.38 42.71 16.58
C ARG A 87 -43.84 42.28 15.19
N ARG A 88 -44.63 41.62 14.32
CA ARG A 88 -46.08 41.32 14.27
C ARG A 88 -46.31 39.93 13.64
N GLU A 89 -47.52 39.38 13.77
CA GLU A 89 -47.93 38.12 13.12
C GLU A 89 -48.25 38.32 11.63
N GLU A 90 -47.85 37.39 10.77
CA GLU A 90 -48.50 37.17 9.46
C GLU A 90 -48.24 35.74 8.93
N GLN A 91 -49.05 35.32 7.97
CA GLN A 91 -49.37 33.91 7.64
C GLN A 91 -48.20 33.08 7.09
N SER A 92 -48.03 31.86 7.59
CA SER A 92 -47.01 30.89 7.14
C SER A 92 -47.37 30.23 5.80
N THR A 93 -46.97 30.84 4.69
CA THR A 93 -47.00 30.20 3.36
C THR A 93 -45.94 29.09 3.27
N ASN A 94 -46.33 27.96 2.69
CA ASN A 94 -45.55 26.72 2.71
C ASN A 94 -44.51 26.70 1.56
N GLN A 95 -43.42 27.46 1.69
CA GLN A 95 -42.32 27.44 0.73
C GLN A 95 -41.25 26.40 1.14
N ARG A 96 -41.24 25.26 0.46
CA ARG A 96 -40.06 24.37 0.44
C ARG A 96 -38.89 25.11 -0.19
N LEU A 97 -37.73 25.13 0.47
CA LEU A 97 -36.49 25.52 -0.21
C LEU A 97 -36.23 24.55 -1.38
N PRO A 98 -35.70 25.02 -2.52
CA PRO A 98 -35.22 24.11 -3.56
C PRO A 98 -34.06 23.30 -2.99
N SER A 99 -34.17 21.97 -3.06
CA SER A 99 -33.06 21.07 -2.73
C SER A 99 -31.88 21.39 -3.63
N GLN A 100 -30.73 21.74 -3.05
CA GLN A 100 -29.49 21.92 -3.80
C GLN A 100 -29.17 20.61 -4.54
N GLN A 101 -29.29 20.62 -5.86
CA GLN A 101 -28.81 19.52 -6.69
C GLN A 101 -27.29 19.46 -6.54
N SER A 102 -26.77 18.31 -6.15
CA SER A 102 -25.33 18.04 -6.26
C SER A 102 -24.92 18.12 -7.74
N PRO A 103 -23.72 18.61 -8.06
CA PRO A 103 -23.22 18.58 -9.43
C PRO A 103 -23.11 17.11 -9.87
N ARG A 104 -23.89 16.71 -10.89
CA ARG A 104 -23.84 15.36 -11.45
C ARG A 104 -22.40 15.07 -11.91
N THR A 105 -21.80 14.03 -11.35
CA THR A 105 -20.49 13.54 -11.75
C THR A 105 -20.52 13.01 -13.19
N LEU A 106 -19.39 13.10 -13.90
CA LEU A 106 -19.23 12.57 -15.28
C LEU A 106 -19.58 11.08 -15.41
N PHE A 107 -19.59 10.35 -14.29
CA PHE A 107 -20.16 9.02 -14.16
C PHE A 107 -21.34 9.09 -13.16
N PRO A 108 -22.59 8.94 -13.62
CA PRO A 108 -23.77 9.07 -12.76
C PRO A 108 -24.05 7.75 -12.02
N GLY A 109 -23.40 7.55 -10.86
CA GLY A 109 -23.75 6.48 -9.93
C GLY A 109 -25.15 6.69 -9.35
N GLY A 110 -26.01 5.66 -9.42
CA GLY A 110 -27.37 5.68 -8.86
C GLY A 110 -28.50 5.21 -9.80
N PHE A 111 -28.22 5.02 -11.09
CA PHE A 111 -29.22 4.56 -12.07
C PHE A 111 -29.00 3.08 -12.45
N LYS A 112 -30.08 2.29 -12.55
CA LYS A 112 -30.03 0.92 -13.10
C LYS A 112 -29.83 1.00 -14.63
N ARG A 113 -28.98 0.14 -15.20
CA ARG A 113 -28.95 -0.06 -16.66
C ARG A 113 -30.19 -0.83 -17.14
N PRO A 114 -30.75 -0.50 -18.31
CA PRO A 114 -31.76 -1.32 -18.99
C PRO A 114 -31.25 -2.74 -19.25
N GLU A 115 -32.14 -3.71 -19.12
CA GLU A 115 -31.84 -5.14 -19.24
C GLU A 115 -32.41 -5.63 -20.58
N ILE A 116 -31.53 -5.86 -21.56
CA ILE A 116 -31.92 -6.22 -22.93
C ILE A 116 -32.02 -7.74 -23.01
N LYS A 117 -33.23 -8.25 -23.27
CA LYS A 117 -33.47 -9.68 -23.47
C LYS A 117 -32.81 -10.13 -24.77
N VAL A 118 -31.98 -11.16 -24.68
CA VAL A 118 -31.25 -11.75 -25.80
C VAL A 118 -31.32 -13.29 -25.72
N PRO A 119 -31.36 -14.01 -26.86
CA PRO A 119 -31.46 -13.47 -28.21
C PRO A 119 -32.86 -12.88 -28.50
N SER A 120 -32.95 -11.85 -29.34
CA SER A 120 -34.23 -11.25 -29.73
C SER A 120 -34.19 -10.56 -31.10
N VAL A 121 -35.36 -10.22 -31.64
CA VAL A 121 -35.48 -9.41 -32.87
C VAL A 121 -35.53 -7.92 -32.52
N ALA A 122 -34.75 -7.12 -33.23
CA ALA A 122 -34.88 -5.67 -33.30
C ALA A 122 -35.62 -5.31 -34.60
N LEU A 123 -36.88 -4.87 -34.49
CA LEU A 123 -37.68 -4.48 -35.65
C LEU A 123 -37.36 -3.04 -36.04
N GLN A 124 -36.83 -2.84 -37.24
CA GLN A 124 -36.64 -1.51 -37.81
C GLN A 124 -37.82 -1.14 -38.72
N LEU A 125 -38.30 0.10 -38.60
CA LEU A 125 -39.44 0.64 -39.36
C LEU A 125 -39.11 2.03 -39.92
N SER A 126 -39.55 2.33 -41.13
CA SER A 126 -39.56 3.72 -41.63
C SER A 126 -40.82 4.49 -41.18
N PRO A 127 -40.78 5.83 -41.13
CA PRO A 127 -41.97 6.65 -40.87
C PRO A 127 -43.09 6.47 -41.92
N ASP A 128 -42.76 6.07 -43.14
CA ASP A 128 -43.73 5.81 -44.19
C ASP A 128 -44.48 4.48 -43.97
N GLU A 129 -43.80 3.41 -43.55
CA GLU A 129 -44.44 2.13 -43.16
C GLU A 129 -45.44 2.32 -42.01
N VAL A 130 -45.06 3.09 -40.99
CA VAL A 130 -45.90 3.37 -39.80
C VAL A 130 -47.16 4.16 -40.16
N LEU A 131 -47.07 5.04 -41.15
CA LEU A 131 -48.17 5.91 -41.58
C LEU A 131 -48.98 5.35 -42.76
N ALA A 132 -48.61 4.18 -43.31
CA ALA A 132 -49.25 3.59 -44.48
C ALA A 132 -50.65 2.99 -44.21
N GLY A 133 -50.94 2.54 -42.98
CA GLY A 133 -52.25 2.00 -42.61
C GLY A 133 -52.28 1.22 -41.29
N PRO A 134 -53.48 0.92 -40.76
CA PRO A 134 -53.64 0.20 -39.48
C PRO A 134 -53.04 -1.22 -39.50
N ASP A 135 -53.06 -1.89 -40.65
CA ASP A 135 -52.54 -3.24 -40.85
C ASP A 135 -51.04 -3.38 -40.52
N ALA A 136 -50.27 -2.30 -40.64
CA ALA A 136 -48.86 -2.26 -40.21
C ALA A 136 -48.75 -2.22 -38.68
N LEU A 137 -49.60 -1.43 -38.01
CA LEU A 137 -49.61 -1.27 -36.56
C LEU A 137 -50.14 -2.53 -35.84
N ASP A 138 -51.14 -3.21 -36.39
CA ASP A 138 -51.63 -4.51 -35.88
C ASP A 138 -50.55 -5.61 -35.95
N PHE A 139 -49.82 -5.67 -37.07
CA PHE A 139 -48.69 -6.58 -37.21
C PHE A 139 -47.58 -6.28 -36.19
N VAL A 140 -47.27 -5.00 -35.93
CA VAL A 140 -46.30 -4.59 -34.90
C VAL A 140 -46.79 -4.96 -33.50
N ASP A 141 -48.07 -4.78 -33.17
CA ASP A 141 -48.65 -5.18 -31.88
C ASP A 141 -48.48 -6.69 -31.62
N LYS A 142 -48.78 -7.50 -32.63
CA LYS A 142 -48.62 -8.96 -32.61
C LYS A 142 -47.16 -9.39 -32.49
N ALA A 143 -46.25 -8.73 -33.22
CA ALA A 143 -44.83 -9.05 -33.23
C ALA A 143 -44.11 -8.71 -31.90
N VAL A 144 -44.42 -7.53 -31.34
CA VAL A 144 -43.94 -7.07 -30.01
C VAL A 144 -44.49 -7.93 -28.86
N SER A 145 -45.60 -8.64 -29.08
CA SER A 145 -46.15 -9.59 -28.12
C SER A 145 -45.47 -10.98 -28.14
N LYS A 146 -44.45 -11.18 -28.98
CA LYS A 146 -43.73 -12.47 -29.12
C LYS A 146 -42.20 -12.34 -29.18
N TRP A 147 -41.68 -11.79 -30.27
CA TRP A 147 -40.27 -11.96 -30.69
C TRP A 147 -39.48 -10.66 -30.72
N VAL A 148 -40.17 -9.52 -30.87
CA VAL A 148 -39.55 -8.21 -31.04
C VAL A 148 -39.31 -7.57 -29.67
N GLY A 149 -38.06 -7.61 -29.20
CA GLY A 149 -37.63 -7.01 -27.93
C GLY A 149 -37.25 -5.53 -28.04
N ILE A 150 -36.95 -5.06 -29.26
CA ILE A 150 -36.55 -3.68 -29.57
C ILE A 150 -37.28 -3.21 -30.83
N VAL A 151 -37.78 -1.98 -30.83
CA VAL A 151 -38.35 -1.32 -32.02
C VAL A 151 -37.56 -0.05 -32.31
N VAL A 152 -37.01 0.06 -33.51
CA VAL A 152 -36.21 1.20 -33.96
C VAL A 152 -36.93 1.93 -35.10
N LEU A 153 -37.40 3.15 -34.83
CA LEU A 153 -37.93 4.03 -35.88
C LEU A 153 -36.76 4.75 -36.57
N ASP A 154 -36.61 4.55 -37.87
CA ASP A 154 -35.55 5.19 -38.66
C ASP A 154 -35.82 6.70 -38.86
N GLY A 155 -34.75 7.49 -38.90
CA GLY A 155 -34.76 8.96 -38.78
C GLY A 155 -34.46 9.70 -40.09
N GLY A 156 -34.58 9.02 -41.23
CA GLY A 156 -34.21 9.52 -42.56
C GLY A 156 -35.00 10.75 -43.06
N ASP A 157 -34.70 11.15 -44.30
CA ASP A 157 -34.95 12.46 -44.96
C ASP A 157 -36.36 13.08 -44.93
N GLY A 158 -37.33 12.44 -44.28
CA GLY A 158 -38.67 13.00 -44.04
C GLY A 158 -38.66 14.22 -43.11
N SER A 159 -39.70 15.06 -43.20
CA SER A 159 -39.83 16.21 -42.31
C SER A 159 -40.07 15.76 -40.86
N GLY A 160 -39.41 16.44 -39.91
CA GLY A 160 -39.43 16.05 -38.48
C GLY A 160 -40.82 15.92 -37.85
N LYS A 161 -41.84 16.58 -38.43
CA LYS A 161 -43.24 16.36 -38.05
C LYS A 161 -43.69 14.93 -38.35
N ARG A 162 -43.43 14.38 -39.55
CA ARG A 162 -43.86 13.01 -39.91
C ARG A 162 -43.19 11.97 -39.00
N LEU A 163 -41.92 12.19 -38.67
CA LEU A 163 -41.18 11.34 -37.73
C LEU A 163 -41.77 11.42 -36.30
N TYR A 164 -42.15 12.61 -35.82
CA TYR A 164 -42.84 12.79 -34.54
C TYR A 164 -44.24 12.13 -34.53
N ASP A 165 -45.03 12.34 -35.58
CA ASP A 165 -46.37 11.76 -35.72
C ASP A 165 -46.31 10.22 -35.73
N ALA A 166 -45.40 9.63 -36.53
CA ALA A 166 -45.13 8.19 -36.57
C ALA A 166 -44.65 7.65 -35.21
N ALA A 167 -43.77 8.37 -34.52
CA ALA A 167 -43.27 7.97 -33.21
C ALA A 167 -44.35 7.98 -32.12
N CYS A 168 -45.30 8.93 -32.18
CA CYS A 168 -46.48 8.94 -31.31
C CYS A 168 -47.35 7.68 -31.53
N PHE A 169 -47.62 7.31 -32.79
CA PHE A 169 -48.36 6.08 -33.11
C PHE A 169 -47.62 4.83 -32.58
N LEU A 170 -46.33 4.68 -32.86
CA LEU A 170 -45.56 3.53 -32.38
C LEU A 170 -45.50 3.44 -30.85
N LYS A 171 -45.26 4.53 -30.10
CA LYS A 171 -45.24 4.45 -28.63
C LYS A 171 -46.61 4.05 -28.06
N SER A 172 -47.73 4.40 -28.71
CA SER A 172 -49.07 3.98 -28.28
C SER A 172 -49.33 2.47 -28.43
N VAL A 173 -48.68 1.83 -29.42
CA VAL A 173 -48.71 0.38 -29.67
C VAL A 173 -47.67 -0.33 -28.80
N VAL A 174 -46.38 -0.02 -28.97
CA VAL A 174 -45.27 -0.69 -28.28
C VAL A 174 -45.41 -0.61 -26.75
N ARG A 175 -45.85 0.56 -26.25
CA ARG A 175 -45.96 0.87 -24.82
C ARG A 175 -44.63 0.54 -24.13
N ASP A 176 -44.63 -0.39 -23.19
CA ASP A 176 -43.44 -0.82 -22.45
C ASP A 176 -43.20 -2.34 -22.58
N ARG A 177 -43.73 -2.98 -23.64
CA ARG A 177 -43.48 -4.41 -23.96
C ARG A 177 -42.11 -4.65 -24.61
N ALA A 178 -41.64 -3.67 -25.38
CA ALA A 178 -40.34 -3.66 -26.04
C ALA A 178 -39.69 -2.28 -25.90
N PHE A 179 -38.37 -2.21 -26.06
CA PHE A 179 -37.65 -0.94 -25.99
C PHE A 179 -37.87 -0.14 -27.28
N PHE A 180 -38.45 1.06 -27.17
CA PHE A 180 -38.70 1.94 -28.32
C PHE A 180 -37.58 2.97 -28.47
N LEU A 181 -36.92 2.97 -29.62
CA LEU A 181 -35.78 3.82 -29.96
C LEU A 181 -36.06 4.60 -31.24
N ILE A 182 -35.48 5.81 -31.35
CA ILE A 182 -35.51 6.61 -32.58
C ILE A 182 -34.07 6.83 -33.04
N ALA A 183 -33.84 6.71 -34.36
CA ALA A 183 -32.53 6.96 -34.95
C ALA A 183 -32.21 8.46 -35.04
N GLU A 184 -31.00 8.85 -34.62
CA GLU A 184 -30.40 10.21 -34.62
C GLU A 184 -31.13 11.33 -33.86
N ARG A 185 -32.46 11.28 -33.74
CA ARG A 185 -33.32 12.38 -33.28
C ARG A 185 -33.61 12.31 -31.79
N VAL A 186 -32.58 12.62 -31.01
CA VAL A 186 -32.61 12.72 -29.53
C VAL A 186 -33.69 13.69 -29.05
N ASP A 187 -33.93 14.78 -29.78
CA ASP A 187 -34.97 15.76 -29.51
C ASP A 187 -36.39 15.15 -29.58
N ILE A 188 -36.68 14.39 -30.63
CA ILE A 188 -37.96 13.70 -30.80
C ILE A 188 -38.09 12.54 -29.79
N ALA A 189 -37.03 11.75 -29.59
CA ALA A 189 -37.01 10.65 -28.61
C ALA A 189 -37.27 11.12 -27.17
N SER A 190 -36.74 12.29 -26.82
CA SER A 190 -36.99 12.96 -25.54
C SER A 190 -38.46 13.36 -25.42
N ALA A 191 -39.04 13.97 -26.48
CA ALA A 191 -40.41 14.47 -26.51
C ALA A 191 -41.51 13.38 -26.50
N VAL A 192 -41.37 12.29 -27.26
CA VAL A 192 -42.42 11.24 -27.39
C VAL A 192 -42.39 10.17 -26.30
N ASN A 193 -41.61 10.38 -25.24
CA ASN A 193 -41.37 9.39 -24.17
C ASN A 193 -40.81 8.04 -24.69
N ALA A 194 -39.84 8.09 -25.62
CA ALA A 194 -39.11 6.90 -26.08
C ALA A 194 -38.19 6.34 -24.97
N SER A 195 -37.83 5.06 -25.09
CA SER A 195 -36.92 4.35 -24.17
C SER A 195 -35.46 4.76 -24.35
N GLY A 196 -35.11 5.34 -25.50
CA GLY A 196 -33.73 5.68 -25.86
C GLY A 196 -33.58 6.12 -27.32
N VAL A 197 -32.35 6.06 -27.82
CA VAL A 197 -31.97 6.42 -29.20
C VAL A 197 -31.01 5.41 -29.84
N SER A 198 -30.95 5.41 -31.17
CA SER A 198 -29.91 4.73 -31.94
C SER A 198 -29.11 5.75 -32.74
N LEU A 199 -27.78 5.68 -32.67
CA LEU A 199 -26.89 6.71 -33.22
C LEU A 199 -25.80 6.06 -34.09
N SER A 200 -25.58 6.58 -35.30
CA SER A 200 -24.42 6.27 -36.15
C SER A 200 -23.09 6.56 -35.45
N ASP A 201 -22.00 6.02 -35.95
CA ASP A 201 -20.64 6.31 -35.50
C ASP A 201 -20.28 7.81 -35.64
N GLN A 202 -20.89 8.51 -36.59
CA GLN A 202 -20.77 9.96 -36.80
C GLN A 202 -21.81 10.78 -36.01
N GLY A 203 -22.81 10.14 -35.40
CA GLY A 203 -23.86 10.76 -34.61
C GLY A 203 -23.40 11.20 -33.20
N LEU A 204 -24.26 11.92 -32.48
CA LEU A 204 -23.97 12.49 -31.15
C LEU A 204 -23.27 11.50 -30.19
N PRO A 205 -22.25 11.91 -29.42
CA PRO A 205 -21.62 11.04 -28.43
C PRO A 205 -22.62 10.48 -27.42
N VAL A 206 -22.48 9.21 -27.07
CA VAL A 206 -23.39 8.47 -26.17
C VAL A 206 -23.71 9.24 -24.88
N ILE A 207 -22.69 9.82 -24.24
CA ILE A 207 -22.85 10.61 -23.00
C ILE A 207 -23.67 11.89 -23.21
N VAL A 208 -23.56 12.55 -24.37
CA VAL A 208 -24.30 13.77 -24.71
C VAL A 208 -25.77 13.43 -24.94
N ALA A 209 -26.05 12.39 -25.75
CA ALA A 209 -27.41 11.93 -26.01
C ALA A 209 -28.11 11.47 -24.72
N ARG A 210 -27.40 10.72 -23.86
CA ARG A 210 -27.94 10.26 -22.58
C ARG A 210 -28.28 11.43 -21.65
N ASN A 211 -27.41 12.44 -21.53
CA ASN A 211 -27.70 13.66 -20.76
C ASN A 211 -28.92 14.43 -21.30
N MET A 212 -29.01 14.64 -22.62
CA MET A 212 -30.14 15.33 -23.26
C MET A 212 -31.49 14.63 -23.07
N MET A 213 -31.51 13.31 -22.80
CA MET A 213 -32.71 12.56 -22.43
C MET A 213 -32.97 12.49 -20.92
N MET A 214 -31.98 12.77 -20.07
CA MET A 214 -32.10 12.76 -18.60
C MET A 214 -32.50 14.13 -18.04
N ASP A 215 -32.16 15.23 -18.72
CA ASP A 215 -32.55 16.59 -18.30
C ASP A 215 -34.05 16.87 -18.46
N THR A 216 -34.76 16.09 -19.29
CA THR A 216 -36.22 16.11 -19.38
C THR A 216 -36.91 15.12 -18.43
N ARG A 217 -36.18 14.20 -17.78
CA ARG A 217 -36.74 13.13 -16.92
C ARG A 217 -35.88 12.85 -15.68
N PRO A 218 -35.77 13.81 -14.73
CA PRO A 218 -34.92 13.67 -13.53
C PRO A 218 -35.39 12.61 -12.53
N GLU A 219 -36.59 12.04 -12.69
CA GLU A 219 -37.21 11.09 -11.74
C GLU A 219 -37.02 9.61 -12.13
N LEU A 220 -36.49 9.31 -13.32
CA LEU A 220 -36.29 7.92 -13.77
C LEU A 220 -35.06 7.29 -13.12
N VAL A 221 -35.25 6.18 -12.40
CA VAL A 221 -34.17 5.37 -11.79
C VAL A 221 -33.40 4.52 -12.84
N VAL A 222 -33.84 4.52 -14.10
CA VAL A 222 -33.25 3.73 -15.20
C VAL A 222 -32.63 4.66 -16.25
N LEU A 223 -31.43 4.35 -16.72
CA LEU A 223 -30.77 5.11 -17.79
C LEU A 223 -31.54 5.02 -19.12
N PRO A 224 -31.69 6.11 -19.89
CA PRO A 224 -32.14 6.04 -21.28
C PRO A 224 -31.19 5.17 -22.11
N LEU A 225 -31.74 4.27 -22.94
CA LEU A 225 -30.95 3.41 -23.83
C LEU A 225 -30.20 4.23 -24.89
N VAL A 226 -28.95 3.86 -25.17
CA VAL A 226 -28.22 4.35 -26.34
C VAL A 226 -27.60 3.19 -27.11
N ALA A 227 -28.09 2.96 -28.32
CA ALA A 227 -27.52 2.03 -29.29
C ALA A 227 -26.53 2.74 -30.21
N ARG A 228 -25.46 2.05 -30.62
CA ARG A 228 -24.55 2.55 -31.68
C ARG A 228 -24.65 1.70 -32.95
N ASN A 229 -25.05 2.34 -34.04
CA ASN A 229 -24.98 1.79 -35.40
C ASN A 229 -23.51 1.86 -35.88
N VAL A 230 -22.89 0.71 -36.12
CA VAL A 230 -21.46 0.59 -36.48
C VAL A 230 -21.26 -0.23 -37.75
N GLN A 231 -20.13 0.00 -38.45
CA GLN A 231 -19.77 -0.67 -39.72
C GLN A 231 -18.38 -1.33 -39.69
N THR A 232 -17.59 -1.16 -38.62
CA THR A 232 -16.22 -1.70 -38.49
C THR A 232 -16.00 -2.28 -37.08
N PRO A 233 -15.09 -3.27 -36.91
CA PRO A 233 -14.80 -3.84 -35.59
C PRO A 233 -14.19 -2.80 -34.64
N ASN A 234 -13.36 -1.88 -35.14
CA ASN A 234 -12.78 -0.82 -34.32
C ASN A 234 -13.85 0.17 -33.80
N ALA A 235 -14.85 0.52 -34.63
CA ALA A 235 -15.97 1.34 -34.19
C ALA A 235 -16.83 0.61 -33.15
N ALA A 236 -17.08 -0.70 -33.34
CA ALA A 236 -17.79 -1.54 -32.37
C ALA A 236 -17.07 -1.59 -31.01
N LEU A 237 -15.74 -1.79 -31.04
CA LEU A 237 -14.89 -1.83 -29.85
C LEU A 237 -14.88 -0.49 -29.11
N ASN A 238 -14.78 0.63 -29.83
CA ASN A 238 -14.80 1.98 -29.25
C ASN A 238 -16.17 2.33 -28.65
N ALA A 239 -17.27 2.02 -29.36
CA ALA A 239 -18.62 2.23 -28.87
C ALA A 239 -18.92 1.44 -27.58
N SER A 240 -18.39 0.21 -27.48
CA SER A 240 -18.52 -0.63 -26.29
C SER A 240 -17.62 -0.18 -25.13
N LYS A 241 -16.30 -0.05 -25.35
CA LYS A 241 -15.31 0.18 -24.29
C LYS A 241 -15.14 1.66 -23.90
N SER A 242 -15.21 2.58 -24.85
CA SER A 242 -14.90 4.01 -24.64
C SER A 242 -16.14 4.87 -24.44
N GLU A 243 -17.20 4.62 -25.23
CA GLU A 243 -18.41 5.47 -25.23
C GLU A 243 -19.51 4.96 -24.30
N GLY A 244 -19.49 3.66 -23.97
CA GLY A 244 -20.47 3.06 -23.07
C GLY A 244 -21.88 2.97 -23.66
N ALA A 245 -21.99 2.66 -24.95
CA ALA A 245 -23.25 2.24 -25.57
C ALA A 245 -23.83 1.02 -24.83
N ASP A 246 -25.16 0.89 -24.80
CA ASP A 246 -25.82 -0.22 -24.10
C ASP A 246 -25.96 -1.47 -24.98
N PHE A 247 -26.00 -1.29 -26.31
CA PHE A 247 -25.85 -2.34 -27.30
C PHE A 247 -25.38 -1.76 -28.65
N LEU A 248 -24.98 -2.63 -29.57
CA LEU A 248 -24.53 -2.27 -30.91
C LEU A 248 -25.47 -2.82 -31.97
N ILE A 249 -25.64 -2.05 -33.05
CA ILE A 249 -26.23 -2.52 -34.31
C ILE A 249 -25.10 -2.61 -35.33
N TYR A 250 -24.69 -3.83 -35.67
CA TYR A 250 -23.59 -4.07 -36.60
C TYR A 250 -24.10 -4.21 -38.03
N ASN A 251 -23.71 -3.30 -38.91
CA ASN A 251 -24.17 -3.25 -40.29
C ASN A 251 -23.21 -4.02 -41.21
N LEU A 252 -23.68 -5.13 -41.80
CA LEU A 252 -22.93 -5.96 -42.74
C LEU A 252 -23.22 -5.59 -44.20
N SER A 253 -22.23 -5.03 -44.89
CA SER A 253 -22.26 -4.84 -46.35
C SER A 253 -21.97 -6.16 -47.07
N ARG A 254 -22.91 -6.67 -47.87
CA ARG A 254 -22.74 -7.93 -48.62
C ARG A 254 -21.65 -7.78 -49.70
N GLY A 255 -20.60 -8.60 -49.62
CA GLY A 255 -19.41 -8.51 -50.46
C GLY A 255 -18.25 -9.32 -49.88
N LYS A 256 -17.00 -9.01 -50.26
CA LYS A 256 -15.78 -9.72 -49.77
C LYS A 256 -15.62 -9.77 -48.23
N ASN A 257 -16.36 -8.94 -47.51
CA ASN A 257 -16.29 -8.86 -46.05
C ASN A 257 -17.28 -9.81 -45.34
N PHE A 258 -18.15 -10.52 -46.07
CA PHE A 258 -19.17 -11.39 -45.46
C PHE A 258 -18.53 -12.58 -44.72
N ASP A 259 -17.53 -13.23 -45.33
CA ASP A 259 -16.75 -14.29 -44.67
C ASP A 259 -15.75 -13.74 -43.63
N GLN A 260 -15.26 -12.50 -43.78
CA GLN A 260 -14.50 -11.84 -42.71
C GLN A 260 -15.38 -11.53 -41.49
N GLY A 261 -16.68 -11.34 -41.68
CA GLY A 261 -17.68 -11.23 -40.61
C GLY A 261 -17.73 -12.46 -39.68
N MET A 262 -17.36 -13.64 -40.19
CA MET A 262 -17.30 -14.89 -39.40
C MET A 262 -16.02 -15.03 -38.56
N ASN A 263 -14.98 -14.25 -38.84
CA ASN A 263 -13.75 -14.17 -38.04
C ASN A 263 -13.75 -12.95 -37.08
N PHE A 264 -14.93 -12.43 -36.72
CA PHE A 264 -15.04 -11.38 -35.73
C PHE A 264 -14.72 -11.90 -34.33
N GLY A 265 -13.77 -11.25 -33.67
CA GLY A 265 -13.54 -11.38 -32.23
C GLY A 265 -14.65 -10.72 -31.41
N PHE A 266 -15.90 -11.18 -31.57
CA PHE A 266 -17.04 -10.73 -30.75
C PHE A 266 -16.79 -11.00 -29.25
N GLU A 267 -15.92 -11.97 -28.93
CA GLU A 267 -15.34 -12.25 -27.61
C GLU A 267 -14.82 -10.99 -26.87
N GLU A 268 -14.34 -9.96 -27.59
CA GLU A 268 -13.84 -8.72 -26.97
C GLU A 268 -14.91 -7.67 -26.62
N ILE A 269 -16.15 -7.85 -27.08
CA ILE A 269 -17.23 -6.85 -26.98
C ILE A 269 -18.22 -7.27 -25.89
N LYS A 270 -18.31 -6.46 -24.82
CA LYS A 270 -19.07 -6.79 -23.60
C LYS A 270 -20.52 -6.29 -23.58
N VAL A 271 -21.10 -5.99 -24.75
CA VAL A 271 -22.47 -5.46 -24.91
C VAL A 271 -23.18 -6.20 -26.04
N PRO A 272 -24.51 -6.37 -26.02
CA PRO A 272 -25.24 -7.09 -27.05
C PRO A 272 -24.98 -6.55 -28.46
N ILE A 273 -24.88 -7.45 -29.44
CA ILE A 273 -24.65 -7.11 -30.85
C ILE A 273 -25.83 -7.63 -31.68
N PHE A 274 -26.62 -6.71 -32.21
CA PHE A 274 -27.68 -7.00 -33.15
C PHE A 274 -27.15 -6.83 -34.57
N ILE A 275 -27.21 -7.86 -35.40
CA ILE A 275 -26.66 -7.80 -36.76
C ILE A 275 -27.75 -7.30 -37.72
N LYS A 276 -27.42 -6.29 -38.53
CA LYS A 276 -28.23 -5.74 -39.63
C LYS A 276 -27.55 -6.08 -40.96
N CYS A 277 -28.22 -6.83 -41.83
CA CYS A 277 -27.75 -6.99 -43.20
C CYS A 277 -28.06 -5.72 -44.02
N ALA A 278 -27.09 -5.21 -44.78
CA ALA A 278 -27.27 -4.06 -45.65
C ALA A 278 -27.44 -4.52 -47.11
N THR A 279 -28.69 -4.77 -47.50
CA THR A 279 -29.11 -5.17 -48.85
C THR A 279 -30.21 -4.24 -49.38
N ASN A 280 -30.08 -3.81 -50.63
CA ASN A 280 -31.21 -3.20 -51.35
C ASN A 280 -32.13 -4.32 -51.85
N LYS A 281 -33.24 -4.55 -51.15
CA LYS A 281 -34.35 -5.45 -51.57
C LYS A 281 -34.06 -6.96 -51.64
N GLU A 282 -33.13 -7.48 -50.83
CA GLU A 282 -33.05 -8.92 -50.54
C GLU A 282 -33.20 -9.13 -49.03
N ALA A 283 -34.23 -9.90 -48.65
CA ALA A 283 -34.58 -10.18 -47.27
C ALA A 283 -33.70 -11.27 -46.65
N TRP A 284 -33.65 -11.31 -45.31
CA TRP A 284 -32.93 -12.31 -44.54
C TRP A 284 -33.32 -13.75 -44.91
N SER A 285 -32.36 -14.57 -45.38
CA SER A 285 -32.59 -16.02 -45.47
C SER A 285 -32.38 -16.68 -44.10
N PHE A 286 -33.16 -17.74 -43.81
CA PHE A 286 -33.01 -18.53 -42.58
C PHE A 286 -31.58 -19.11 -42.43
N MET A 287 -30.93 -19.45 -43.54
CA MET A 287 -29.55 -19.94 -43.60
C MET A 287 -28.50 -18.88 -43.22
N GLU A 288 -28.73 -17.60 -43.52
CA GLU A 288 -27.83 -16.51 -43.09
C GLU A 288 -28.13 -16.12 -41.64
N ALA A 289 -29.41 -15.97 -41.30
CA ALA A 289 -29.86 -15.58 -39.96
C ALA A 289 -29.42 -16.58 -38.87
N SER A 290 -29.56 -17.89 -39.11
CA SER A 290 -29.10 -18.95 -38.18
C SER A 290 -27.57 -18.99 -38.05
N LYS A 291 -26.82 -18.82 -39.15
CA LYS A 291 -25.36 -18.72 -39.11
C LYS A 291 -24.89 -17.60 -38.18
N PHE A 292 -25.45 -16.39 -38.30
CA PHE A 292 -25.02 -15.27 -37.47
C PHE A 292 -25.36 -15.43 -35.99
N VAL A 293 -26.52 -16.00 -35.65
CA VAL A 293 -26.84 -16.34 -34.24
C VAL A 293 -25.90 -17.44 -33.72
N SER A 294 -25.60 -18.47 -34.52
CA SER A 294 -24.60 -19.50 -34.14
C SER A 294 -23.16 -18.96 -34.02
N ALA A 295 -22.86 -17.83 -34.66
CA ALA A 295 -21.59 -17.09 -34.54
C ALA A 295 -21.57 -16.08 -33.37
N GLY A 296 -22.57 -16.11 -32.48
CA GLY A 296 -22.61 -15.30 -31.26
C GLY A 296 -23.35 -13.96 -31.37
N ALA A 297 -24.08 -13.70 -32.46
CA ALA A 297 -24.94 -12.52 -32.54
C ALA A 297 -26.04 -12.55 -31.47
N SER A 298 -26.18 -11.48 -30.70
CA SER A 298 -27.17 -11.35 -29.61
C SER A 298 -28.59 -11.06 -30.11
N GLY A 299 -28.77 -10.90 -31.42
CA GLY A 299 -30.05 -10.65 -32.06
C GLY A 299 -29.89 -10.25 -33.52
N LEU A 300 -31.01 -10.07 -34.20
CA LEU A 300 -31.06 -9.70 -35.62
C LEU A 300 -31.91 -8.43 -35.79
N VAL A 301 -31.45 -7.52 -36.65
CA VAL A 301 -32.24 -6.38 -37.10
C VAL A 301 -33.00 -6.76 -38.37
N MET A 302 -34.33 -6.70 -38.30
CA MET A 302 -35.24 -7.07 -39.38
C MET A 302 -36.13 -5.88 -39.75
N SER A 303 -36.44 -5.70 -41.03
CA SER A 303 -37.50 -4.80 -41.48
C SER A 303 -38.89 -5.40 -41.26
N LEU A 304 -39.95 -4.60 -41.49
CA LEU A 304 -41.33 -5.09 -41.55
C LEU A 304 -41.55 -6.15 -42.65
N GLU A 305 -40.79 -6.08 -43.75
CA GLU A 305 -40.86 -7.05 -44.85
C GLU A 305 -40.14 -8.35 -44.49
N ASP A 306 -38.94 -8.28 -43.90
CA ASP A 306 -38.21 -9.45 -43.39
C ASP A 306 -39.05 -10.25 -42.40
N LEU A 307 -39.61 -9.58 -41.39
CA LEU A 307 -40.33 -10.25 -40.30
C LEU A 307 -41.64 -10.90 -40.77
N ARG A 308 -42.16 -10.55 -41.95
CA ARG A 308 -43.30 -11.21 -42.60
C ARG A 308 -42.93 -12.49 -43.36
N LEU A 309 -41.65 -12.72 -43.64
CA LEU A 309 -41.14 -13.87 -44.39
C LEU A 309 -40.73 -15.05 -43.48
N PHE A 310 -40.53 -14.82 -42.19
CA PHE A 310 -40.33 -15.88 -41.20
C PHE A 310 -41.67 -16.33 -40.59
N SER A 311 -41.87 -17.65 -40.47
CA SER A 311 -42.94 -18.18 -39.62
C SER A 311 -42.57 -18.05 -38.13
N ASP A 312 -43.59 -18.09 -37.25
CA ASP A 312 -43.39 -18.19 -35.81
C ASP A 312 -42.48 -19.39 -35.45
N ASP A 313 -42.63 -20.52 -36.13
CA ASP A 313 -41.83 -21.73 -35.92
C ASP A 313 -40.37 -21.54 -36.36
N ALA A 314 -40.13 -20.81 -37.45
CA ALA A 314 -38.78 -20.50 -37.91
C ALA A 314 -38.06 -19.59 -36.91
N LEU A 315 -38.72 -18.57 -36.36
CA LEU A 315 -38.15 -17.73 -35.30
C LEU A 315 -37.89 -18.55 -34.02
N HIS A 316 -38.80 -19.47 -33.66
CA HIS A 316 -38.61 -20.37 -32.54
C HIS A 316 -37.38 -21.27 -32.72
N HIS A 317 -37.22 -21.92 -33.88
CA HIS A 317 -36.04 -22.75 -34.17
C HIS A 317 -34.74 -21.96 -34.23
N LEU A 318 -34.79 -20.68 -34.64
CA LEU A 318 -33.60 -19.83 -34.77
C LEU A 318 -33.07 -19.32 -33.43
N PHE A 319 -33.91 -19.26 -32.39
CA PHE A 319 -33.54 -18.74 -31.07
C PHE A 319 -33.56 -19.78 -29.93
N ASN A 320 -34.31 -20.89 -30.07
CA ASN A 320 -34.43 -21.95 -29.06
C ASN A 320 -33.77 -23.29 -29.48
N SER A 321 -32.73 -23.27 -30.32
CA SER A 321 -32.01 -24.48 -30.76
C SER A 321 -31.10 -25.05 -29.66
N GLY A 322 -31.71 -25.65 -28.63
CA GLY A 322 -31.07 -26.16 -27.42
C GLY A 322 -31.30 -27.64 -27.11
N ASP A 323 -31.86 -28.42 -28.05
CA ASP A 323 -31.92 -29.89 -27.98
C ASP A 323 -31.93 -30.50 -29.40
N SER A 324 -31.61 -31.78 -29.53
CA SER A 324 -31.16 -32.40 -30.80
C SER A 324 -32.20 -33.26 -31.52
N GLU A 325 -32.50 -32.91 -32.79
CA GLU A 325 -32.92 -33.88 -33.83
C GLU A 325 -32.25 -33.57 -35.20
N ASN A 326 -32.14 -34.59 -36.06
CA ASN A 326 -31.43 -34.51 -37.35
C ASN A 326 -32.29 -33.86 -38.47
N PRO A 327 -31.82 -32.78 -39.14
CA PRO A 327 -32.45 -32.24 -40.35
C PRO A 327 -32.09 -33.06 -41.60
N ASN A 328 -32.45 -34.35 -41.61
CA ASN A 328 -32.00 -35.32 -42.63
C ASN A 328 -32.87 -35.30 -43.91
N ASN A 329 -32.88 -34.14 -44.60
CA ASN A 329 -33.25 -33.89 -46.02
C ASN A 329 -33.11 -32.36 -46.23
N VAL A 330 -32.40 -31.80 -47.21
CA VAL A 330 -32.13 -32.24 -48.60
C VAL A 330 -30.64 -32.06 -48.97
N LYS A 331 -30.18 -32.79 -50.01
CA LYS A 331 -28.77 -32.92 -50.46
C LYS A 331 -28.21 -31.70 -51.20
N VAL A 332 -26.87 -31.50 -51.16
CA VAL A 332 -25.96 -31.70 -52.31
C VAL A 332 -24.46 -31.73 -51.87
N LEU A 333 -23.79 -32.80 -52.34
CA LEU A 333 -22.35 -33.15 -52.47
C LEU A 333 -21.21 -32.24 -51.93
N ASP A 334 -20.37 -32.88 -51.10
CA ASP A 334 -18.90 -33.04 -51.16
C ASP A 334 -17.93 -31.84 -51.34
N VAL A 335 -16.92 -31.75 -50.46
CA VAL A 335 -15.50 -32.06 -50.77
C VAL A 335 -14.57 -32.01 -49.52
N GLU A 336 -13.74 -33.05 -49.38
CA GLU A 336 -12.46 -33.21 -48.63
C GLU A 336 -12.35 -33.05 -47.09
N ASN A 337 -11.38 -33.80 -46.54
CA ASN A 337 -10.96 -33.81 -45.13
C ASN A 337 -9.97 -32.67 -44.83
N ASP A 338 -9.92 -32.21 -43.58
CA ASP A 338 -8.62 -31.99 -42.92
C ASP A 338 -8.70 -32.29 -41.40
N ASN A 339 -7.54 -32.25 -40.74
CA ASN A 339 -7.22 -32.98 -39.52
C ASN A 339 -7.94 -32.54 -38.23
N HIS A 340 -8.15 -33.51 -37.33
CA HIS A 340 -8.51 -33.27 -35.95
C HIS A 340 -7.41 -32.52 -35.18
N GLN A 341 -7.55 -31.20 -35.10
CA GLN A 341 -7.11 -30.43 -33.92
C GLN A 341 -8.34 -29.87 -33.22
N ALA A 342 -8.45 -30.12 -31.91
CA ALA A 342 -9.55 -29.64 -31.11
C ALA A 342 -9.42 -28.12 -30.88
N LYS A 343 -9.91 -27.32 -31.84
CA LYS A 343 -10.19 -25.89 -31.62
C LYS A 343 -11.08 -25.78 -30.39
N ARG A 344 -10.59 -25.08 -29.36
CA ARG A 344 -11.41 -24.70 -28.20
C ARG A 344 -12.52 -23.80 -28.70
N VAL A 345 -13.76 -24.28 -28.64
CA VAL A 345 -14.94 -23.48 -28.98
C VAL A 345 -15.15 -22.48 -27.85
N ALA A 346 -15.16 -21.18 -28.16
CA ALA A 346 -15.50 -20.10 -27.23
C ALA A 346 -17.01 -20.01 -26.98
N GLY A 347 -17.63 -21.17 -26.73
CA GLY A 347 -19.04 -21.28 -26.36
C GLY A 347 -19.16 -21.30 -24.84
N PHE A 348 -20.06 -20.46 -24.32
CA PHE A 348 -20.59 -20.43 -22.95
C PHE A 348 -19.86 -21.34 -21.94
N ILE A 349 -18.88 -20.77 -21.22
CA ILE A 349 -18.34 -21.38 -20.01
C ILE A 349 -19.54 -21.70 -19.11
N LYS A 350 -19.80 -22.99 -18.85
CA LYS A 350 -20.88 -23.40 -17.95
C LYS A 350 -20.69 -22.70 -16.61
N LEU A 351 -21.79 -22.40 -15.91
CA LEU A 351 -21.70 -21.76 -14.60
C LEU A 351 -20.88 -22.62 -13.61
N GLU A 352 -20.94 -23.95 -13.75
CA GLU A 352 -20.04 -24.93 -13.10
C GLU A 352 -18.54 -24.68 -13.38
N ASP A 353 -18.16 -24.39 -14.62
CA ASP A 353 -16.78 -24.18 -15.04
C ASP A 353 -16.29 -22.76 -14.71
N ARG A 354 -17.21 -21.80 -14.61
CA ARG A 354 -16.94 -20.45 -14.15
C ARG A 354 -16.79 -20.37 -12.63
N GLU A 355 -17.55 -21.18 -11.88
CA GLU A 355 -17.34 -21.42 -10.44
C GLU A 355 -15.93 -21.99 -10.19
N LYS A 356 -15.51 -23.01 -10.96
CA LYS A 356 -14.13 -23.55 -10.91
C LYS A 356 -13.08 -22.49 -11.24
N GLN A 357 -13.25 -21.71 -12.31
CA GLN A 357 -12.29 -20.68 -12.70
C GLN A 357 -12.13 -19.58 -11.63
N LEU A 358 -13.22 -19.16 -10.99
CA LEU A 358 -13.18 -18.20 -9.88
C LEU A 358 -12.50 -18.77 -8.65
N ILE A 359 -12.83 -20.01 -8.26
CA ILE A 359 -12.17 -20.74 -7.17
C ILE A 359 -10.66 -20.88 -7.40
N GLU A 360 -10.24 -21.24 -8.61
CA GLU A 360 -8.83 -21.40 -8.97
C GLU A 360 -8.08 -20.05 -9.00
N THR A 361 -8.74 -18.98 -9.47
CA THR A 361 -8.18 -17.62 -9.46
C THR A 361 -8.04 -17.08 -8.03
N GLU A 362 -9.06 -17.26 -7.18
CA GLU A 362 -8.99 -16.89 -5.76
C GLU A 362 -7.91 -17.69 -5.03
N ARG A 363 -7.90 -19.02 -5.17
CA ARG A 363 -6.84 -19.90 -4.63
C ARG A 363 -5.45 -19.41 -5.03
N SER A 364 -5.25 -19.00 -6.28
CA SER A 364 -3.97 -18.45 -6.74
C SER A 364 -3.59 -17.14 -6.05
N VAL A 365 -4.52 -16.18 -5.90
CA VAL A 365 -4.24 -14.88 -5.26
C VAL A 365 -4.06 -15.04 -3.75
N LEU A 366 -4.80 -15.93 -3.10
CA LEU A 366 -4.65 -16.19 -1.66
C LEU A 366 -3.33 -16.91 -1.34
N LEU A 367 -2.87 -17.83 -2.19
CA LEU A 367 -1.54 -18.44 -2.05
C LEU A 367 -0.41 -17.41 -2.26
N GLU A 368 -0.58 -16.48 -3.20
CA GLU A 368 0.32 -15.32 -3.35
C GLU A 368 0.32 -14.44 -2.08
N ALA A 369 -0.87 -14.10 -1.57
CA ALA A 369 -1.04 -13.32 -0.35
C ALA A 369 -0.37 -13.99 0.87
N ILE A 370 -0.59 -15.29 1.09
CA ILE A 370 0.04 -16.08 2.15
C ILE A 370 1.58 -15.98 2.07
N ASN A 371 2.16 -16.12 0.87
CA ASN A 371 3.61 -16.01 0.66
C ASN A 371 4.13 -14.61 1.02
N VAL A 372 3.45 -13.54 0.59
CA VAL A 372 3.82 -12.16 0.93
C VAL A 372 3.67 -11.90 2.44
N PHE A 373 2.59 -12.38 3.08
CA PHE A 373 2.40 -12.25 4.53
C PHE A 373 3.47 -13.02 5.33
N GLN A 374 3.92 -14.19 4.86
CA GLN A 374 5.02 -14.93 5.47
C GLN A 374 6.38 -14.21 5.32
N LYS A 375 6.62 -13.49 4.22
CA LYS A 375 7.79 -12.61 4.09
C LYS A 375 7.72 -11.41 5.03
N ALA A 376 6.54 -10.78 5.14
CA ALA A 376 6.31 -9.55 5.88
C ALA A 376 6.30 -9.75 7.41
N ALA A 377 5.64 -10.82 7.87
CA ALA A 377 5.41 -11.09 9.29
C ALA A 377 5.60 -12.60 9.60
N PRO A 378 6.84 -13.13 9.53
CA PRO A 378 7.12 -14.57 9.69
C PRO A 378 6.81 -15.17 11.07
N MET A 379 6.37 -14.35 12.04
CA MET A 379 5.96 -14.78 13.39
C MET A 379 4.44 -14.62 13.63
N MET A 380 3.66 -14.30 12.60
CA MET A 380 2.20 -14.10 12.70
C MET A 380 1.47 -15.45 12.61
N GLU A 381 1.09 -16.02 13.75
CA GLU A 381 0.40 -17.32 13.83
C GLU A 381 -0.95 -17.32 13.08
N GLU A 382 -1.60 -16.16 12.97
CA GLU A 382 -2.88 -15.97 12.29
C GLU A 382 -2.81 -16.24 10.78
N ALA A 383 -1.62 -16.26 10.17
CA ALA A 383 -1.43 -16.72 8.80
C ALA A 383 -1.88 -18.17 8.59
N SER A 384 -1.83 -19.00 9.64
CA SER A 384 -2.38 -20.37 9.63
C SER A 384 -3.87 -20.41 9.31
N LEU A 385 -4.66 -19.43 9.79
CA LEU A 385 -6.10 -19.36 9.56
C LEU A 385 -6.43 -19.13 8.08
N LEU A 386 -5.59 -18.37 7.36
CA LEU A 386 -5.75 -18.14 5.92
C LEU A 386 -5.31 -19.37 5.10
N ILE A 387 -4.27 -20.08 5.53
CA ILE A 387 -3.88 -21.37 4.92
C ILE A 387 -5.03 -22.38 5.07
N ASP A 388 -5.57 -22.51 6.28
CA ASP A 388 -6.72 -23.37 6.60
C ASP A 388 -7.94 -23.03 5.74
N ALA A 389 -8.30 -21.74 5.63
CA ALA A 389 -9.41 -21.28 4.80
C ALA A 389 -9.16 -21.57 3.30
N THR A 390 -7.99 -21.22 2.78
CA THR A 390 -7.61 -21.43 1.37
C THR A 390 -7.60 -22.91 0.99
N SER A 391 -7.22 -23.79 1.92
CA SER A 391 -7.24 -25.24 1.66
C SER A 391 -8.64 -25.78 1.35
N ARG A 392 -9.69 -25.23 2.00
CA ARG A 392 -11.07 -25.72 1.97
C ARG A 392 -11.96 -25.13 0.87
N ILE A 393 -11.46 -24.18 0.06
CA ILE A 393 -12.25 -23.55 -1.01
C ILE A 393 -12.77 -24.58 -2.03
N ASP A 394 -12.09 -25.73 -2.17
CA ASP A 394 -12.46 -26.81 -3.10
C ASP A 394 -13.40 -27.86 -2.46
N GLU A 395 -13.66 -27.83 -1.15
CA GLU A 395 -14.51 -28.85 -0.48
C GLU A 395 -16.01 -28.66 -0.82
N PRO A 396 -16.82 -29.74 -0.94
CA PRO A 396 -18.27 -29.63 -1.10
C PRO A 396 -18.92 -28.86 0.07
N PHE A 397 -19.98 -28.11 -0.25
CA PHE A 397 -20.58 -27.11 0.64
C PHE A 397 -20.99 -27.66 2.01
N LEU A 398 -20.64 -27.00 3.12
CA LEU A 398 -20.82 -27.57 4.45
C LEU A 398 -22.11 -27.10 5.15
N LEU A 399 -23.11 -27.99 5.18
CA LEU A 399 -24.38 -27.80 5.89
C LEU A 399 -24.33 -28.38 7.31
N ALA A 400 -24.32 -27.52 8.32
CA ALA A 400 -24.40 -27.95 9.72
C ALA A 400 -25.85 -27.94 10.22
N ILE A 401 -26.32 -29.06 10.78
CA ILE A 401 -27.71 -29.24 11.21
C ILE A 401 -27.77 -29.28 12.75
N VAL A 402 -28.41 -28.28 13.35
CA VAL A 402 -28.39 -28.01 14.81
C VAL A 402 -29.80 -27.80 15.36
N GLY A 403 -29.99 -28.02 16.67
CA GLY A 403 -31.26 -27.88 17.40
C GLY A 403 -31.28 -28.76 18.66
N GLU A 404 -32.33 -28.72 19.47
CA GLU A 404 -32.42 -29.55 20.69
C GLU A 404 -32.38 -31.07 20.38
N PHE A 405 -32.08 -31.88 21.40
CA PHE A 405 -32.40 -33.29 21.36
C PHE A 405 -33.93 -33.49 21.20
N ASN A 406 -34.34 -34.51 20.43
CA ASN A 406 -35.73 -34.80 20.07
C ASN A 406 -36.46 -33.69 19.24
N SER A 407 -35.75 -32.71 18.66
CA SER A 407 -36.33 -31.83 17.62
C SER A 407 -36.48 -32.50 16.24
N GLY A 408 -35.92 -33.71 16.08
CA GLY A 408 -36.07 -34.54 14.87
C GLY A 408 -35.03 -34.32 13.78
N LYS A 409 -33.84 -33.77 14.09
CA LYS A 409 -32.71 -33.58 13.15
C LYS A 409 -32.43 -34.79 12.27
N SER A 410 -32.22 -35.97 12.86
CA SER A 410 -31.92 -37.20 12.12
C SER A 410 -33.08 -37.63 11.19
N THR A 411 -34.33 -37.35 11.56
CA THR A 411 -35.51 -37.55 10.69
C THR A 411 -35.55 -36.53 9.54
N VAL A 412 -35.17 -35.26 9.77
CA VAL A 412 -35.00 -34.24 8.70
C VAL A 412 -33.93 -34.69 7.71
N ILE A 413 -32.81 -35.23 8.20
CA ILE A 413 -31.72 -35.75 7.38
C ILE A 413 -32.19 -36.95 6.55
N ASN A 414 -32.81 -37.95 7.16
CA ASN A 414 -33.36 -39.10 6.43
C ASN A 414 -34.41 -38.65 5.39
N ALA A 415 -35.28 -37.70 5.72
CA ALA A 415 -36.27 -37.14 4.80
C ALA A 415 -35.63 -36.39 3.61
N LEU A 416 -34.51 -35.69 3.83
CA LEU A 416 -33.75 -35.01 2.78
C LEU A 416 -33.00 -36.01 1.88
N LEU A 417 -32.34 -37.01 2.47
CA LEU A 417 -31.58 -38.04 1.75
C LEU A 417 -32.47 -39.08 1.04
N GLY A 418 -33.74 -39.21 1.47
CA GLY A 418 -34.75 -40.10 0.88
C GLY A 418 -34.80 -41.52 1.47
N GLU A 419 -33.76 -41.93 2.21
CA GLU A 419 -33.66 -43.24 2.87
C GLU A 419 -33.31 -43.10 4.36
N ARG A 420 -33.47 -44.19 5.13
CA ARG A 420 -33.22 -44.23 6.58
C ARG A 420 -31.75 -44.57 6.89
N PHE A 421 -30.85 -43.61 6.69
CA PHE A 421 -29.41 -43.76 6.97
C PHE A 421 -29.00 -43.47 8.43
N LEU A 422 -29.78 -42.68 9.15
CA LEU A 422 -29.55 -42.36 10.56
C LEU A 422 -30.61 -43.00 11.46
N ASN A 423 -30.20 -43.42 12.66
CA ASN A 423 -31.10 -44.01 13.66
C ASN A 423 -32.02 -42.93 14.26
N GLU A 424 -33.33 -43.18 14.18
CA GLU A 424 -34.38 -42.35 14.78
C GLU A 424 -34.82 -42.94 16.13
N GLY A 425 -34.95 -42.12 17.18
CA GLY A 425 -35.30 -42.61 18.51
C GLY A 425 -35.56 -41.52 19.54
N VAL A 426 -36.20 -41.90 20.65
CA VAL A 426 -36.58 -41.02 21.79
C VAL A 426 -35.47 -40.95 22.86
N VAL A 427 -34.45 -41.80 22.74
CA VAL A 427 -33.21 -41.82 23.54
C VAL A 427 -32.10 -41.13 22.72
N PRO A 428 -31.09 -40.45 23.31
CA PRO A 428 -29.99 -39.83 22.57
C PRO A 428 -29.30 -40.76 21.54
N THR A 429 -29.67 -40.61 20.27
CA THR A 429 -29.16 -41.39 19.13
C THR A 429 -27.83 -40.85 18.63
N THR A 430 -27.74 -39.54 18.40
CA THR A 430 -26.51 -38.83 18.02
C THR A 430 -25.78 -38.36 19.29
N ASN A 431 -24.79 -39.14 19.74
CA ASN A 431 -23.88 -38.77 20.84
C ASN A 431 -22.55 -38.17 20.35
N GLU A 432 -22.26 -38.27 19.05
CA GLU A 432 -20.99 -37.88 18.44
C GLU A 432 -21.23 -37.16 17.10
N ILE A 433 -20.31 -36.28 16.71
CA ILE A 433 -20.45 -35.45 15.51
C ILE A 433 -20.28 -36.33 14.26
N THR A 434 -21.29 -36.35 13.38
CA THR A 434 -21.32 -37.24 12.22
C THR A 434 -21.33 -36.45 10.91
N PHE A 435 -20.28 -36.62 10.11
CA PHE A 435 -20.18 -36.11 8.74
C PHE A 435 -20.81 -37.12 7.77
N LEU A 436 -21.62 -36.64 6.84
CA LEU A 436 -22.18 -37.40 5.73
C LEU A 436 -21.54 -36.89 4.43
N ARG A 437 -20.83 -37.79 3.75
CA ARG A 437 -20.09 -37.52 2.51
C ARG A 437 -20.56 -38.46 1.39
N TYR A 438 -20.41 -38.06 0.13
CA TYR A 438 -20.81 -38.90 -1.00
C TYR A 438 -19.91 -40.12 -1.22
N SER A 439 -20.50 -41.23 -1.68
CA SER A 439 -19.81 -42.41 -2.20
C SER A 439 -20.29 -42.76 -3.60
N LYS A 440 -19.35 -43.12 -4.49
CA LYS A 440 -19.66 -43.70 -5.81
C LYS A 440 -19.86 -45.23 -5.78
N TYR A 441 -19.45 -45.90 -4.71
CA TYR A 441 -19.50 -47.37 -4.63
C TYR A 441 -20.94 -47.85 -4.42
N SER A 442 -21.42 -48.69 -5.34
CA SER A 442 -22.84 -49.08 -5.48
C SER A 442 -23.27 -50.25 -4.59
N GLU A 443 -22.39 -50.76 -3.73
CA GLU A 443 -22.77 -51.71 -2.70
C GLU A 443 -23.64 -51.00 -1.65
N ARG A 444 -24.76 -51.62 -1.27
CA ARG A 444 -25.79 -51.02 -0.38
C ARG A 444 -25.37 -50.97 1.10
N GLN A 445 -24.10 -50.69 1.38
CA GLN A 445 -23.54 -50.62 2.72
C GLN A 445 -22.96 -49.23 3.01
N GLN A 446 -23.59 -48.54 3.95
CA GLN A 446 -23.09 -47.35 4.61
C GLN A 446 -21.73 -47.64 5.24
N ARG A 447 -20.65 -47.08 4.67
CA ARG A 447 -19.30 -47.16 5.23
C ARG A 447 -19.08 -45.99 6.17
N CYS A 448 -19.05 -46.24 7.47
CA CYS A 448 -18.68 -45.23 8.46
C CYS A 448 -17.31 -45.51 9.08
N GLU A 449 -16.50 -44.47 9.19
CA GLU A 449 -15.14 -44.51 9.74
C GLU A 449 -15.00 -43.49 10.88
N ARG A 450 -14.04 -43.73 11.77
CA ARG A 450 -13.76 -42.87 12.92
C ARG A 450 -12.38 -42.24 12.75
N HIS A 451 -12.34 -40.93 12.52
CA HIS A 451 -11.08 -40.20 12.35
C HIS A 451 -10.30 -40.18 13.69
N PRO A 452 -8.95 -40.12 13.68
CA PRO A 452 -8.15 -40.05 14.90
C PRO A 452 -8.58 -38.95 15.88
N ASP A 453 -9.09 -37.82 15.38
CA ASP A 453 -9.56 -36.68 16.19
C ASP A 453 -10.92 -36.91 16.89
N GLY A 454 -11.53 -38.09 16.69
CA GLY A 454 -12.82 -38.48 17.28
C GLY A 454 -14.06 -38.09 16.48
N GLN A 455 -13.90 -37.63 15.24
CA GLN A 455 -15.01 -37.36 14.32
C GLN A 455 -15.49 -38.66 13.65
N PHE A 456 -16.80 -38.78 13.40
CA PHE A 456 -17.38 -39.93 12.68
C PHE A 456 -17.75 -39.51 11.26
N ILE A 457 -17.33 -40.27 10.24
CA ILE A 457 -17.52 -39.94 8.82
C ILE A 457 -18.21 -41.10 8.13
N CYS A 458 -19.46 -40.91 7.70
CA CYS A 458 -20.24 -41.87 6.94
C CYS A 458 -20.29 -41.51 5.45
N TYR A 459 -19.89 -42.44 4.61
CA TYR A 459 -19.93 -42.34 3.15
C TYR A 459 -21.23 -42.99 2.63
N LEU A 460 -22.08 -42.20 1.98
CA LEU A 460 -23.43 -42.57 1.56
C LEU A 460 -23.64 -42.32 0.05
N PRO A 461 -24.41 -43.16 -0.66
CA PRO A 461 -24.63 -43.04 -2.12
C PRO A 461 -25.69 -41.99 -2.51
N ALA A 462 -26.11 -41.10 -1.59
CA ALA A 462 -27.19 -40.14 -1.83
C ALA A 462 -26.77 -39.02 -2.82
N PRO A 463 -27.56 -38.72 -3.88
CA PRO A 463 -27.16 -37.75 -4.92
C PRO A 463 -26.84 -36.34 -4.42
N ILE A 464 -27.61 -35.83 -3.45
CA ILE A 464 -27.42 -34.48 -2.87
C ILE A 464 -26.05 -34.30 -2.20
N LEU A 465 -25.41 -35.39 -1.75
CA LEU A 465 -24.11 -35.32 -1.08
C LEU A 465 -22.93 -35.07 -2.05
N LYS A 466 -23.16 -35.11 -3.37
CA LYS A 466 -22.12 -34.81 -4.38
C LYS A 466 -21.61 -33.37 -4.28
N GLU A 467 -22.50 -32.45 -3.94
CA GLU A 467 -22.27 -31.00 -3.91
C GLU A 467 -22.28 -30.44 -2.47
N MET A 468 -22.77 -31.21 -1.50
CA MET A 468 -22.97 -30.80 -0.12
C MET A 468 -22.50 -31.85 0.90
N ASN A 469 -21.62 -31.47 1.81
CA ASN A 469 -21.32 -32.24 3.01
C ASN A 469 -22.35 -31.88 4.11
N ILE A 470 -22.96 -32.88 4.75
CA ILE A 470 -23.90 -32.65 5.86
C ILE A 470 -23.23 -33.01 7.19
N VAL A 471 -23.43 -32.21 8.23
CA VAL A 471 -23.01 -32.52 9.60
C VAL A 471 -24.23 -32.67 10.51
N ASP A 472 -24.48 -33.88 11.02
CA ASP A 472 -25.42 -34.08 12.13
C ASP A 472 -24.71 -33.78 13.46
N THR A 473 -25.27 -32.85 14.23
CA THR A 473 -24.74 -32.51 15.55
C THR A 473 -25.60 -33.12 16.67
N PRO A 474 -25.02 -33.49 17.82
CA PRO A 474 -25.82 -33.82 18.99
C PRO A 474 -26.66 -32.61 19.47
N GLY A 475 -27.64 -32.85 20.34
CA GLY A 475 -28.60 -31.82 20.78
C GLY A 475 -28.02 -30.72 21.67
N THR A 476 -28.47 -29.48 21.47
CA THR A 476 -28.02 -28.27 22.20
C THR A 476 -28.29 -28.29 23.72
N ASN A 477 -29.13 -29.22 24.19
CA ASN A 477 -29.52 -29.40 25.58
C ASN A 477 -28.86 -30.61 26.27
N VAL A 478 -27.90 -31.29 25.60
CA VAL A 478 -27.19 -32.44 26.18
C VAL A 478 -26.05 -31.96 27.09
N ILE A 479 -26.28 -32.00 28.40
CA ILE A 479 -25.34 -31.55 29.43
C ILE A 479 -24.11 -32.47 29.50
N LEU A 480 -23.04 -32.14 28.76
CA LEU A 480 -21.73 -32.79 28.86
C LEU A 480 -20.62 -31.84 28.39
N GLN A 481 -19.55 -31.69 29.20
CA GLN A 481 -18.45 -30.72 29.04
C GLN A 481 -17.53 -30.95 27.81
N ARG A 482 -17.95 -31.78 26.84
CA ARG A 482 -17.22 -32.04 25.59
C ARG A 482 -17.76 -31.26 24.38
N GLN A 483 -18.99 -30.72 24.46
CA GLN A 483 -19.64 -30.08 23.31
C GLN A 483 -19.14 -28.66 22.99
N GLN A 484 -18.23 -28.09 23.78
CA GLN A 484 -17.65 -26.76 23.50
C GLN A 484 -16.99 -26.70 22.09
N ARG A 485 -16.45 -27.82 21.60
CA ARG A 485 -15.96 -27.95 20.22
C ARG A 485 -17.04 -27.76 19.13
N LEU A 486 -18.31 -28.08 19.36
CA LEU A 486 -19.34 -27.92 18.32
C LEU A 486 -19.51 -26.46 17.91
N THR A 487 -19.62 -25.59 18.91
CA THR A 487 -19.77 -24.14 18.73
C THR A 487 -18.45 -23.44 18.38
N GLU A 488 -17.32 -23.89 18.92
CA GLU A 488 -16.01 -23.26 18.67
C GLU A 488 -15.29 -23.77 17.42
N GLU A 489 -15.52 -25.01 16.98
CA GLU A 489 -14.78 -25.64 15.89
C GLU A 489 -15.62 -25.84 14.62
N PHE A 490 -16.91 -26.18 14.72
CA PHE A 490 -17.73 -26.55 13.55
C PHE A 490 -18.68 -25.44 13.08
N VAL A 491 -19.29 -24.65 13.97
CA VAL A 491 -20.09 -23.46 13.59
C VAL A 491 -19.28 -22.43 12.76
N PRO A 492 -17.98 -22.15 13.03
CA PRO A 492 -17.20 -21.25 12.19
C PRO A 492 -16.87 -21.84 10.81
N ARG A 493 -16.72 -23.16 10.72
CA ARG A 493 -16.43 -23.89 9.48
C ARG A 493 -17.67 -24.14 8.61
N ALA A 494 -18.86 -24.15 9.18
CA ALA A 494 -20.11 -24.35 8.44
C ALA A 494 -20.40 -23.18 7.47
N ASP A 495 -20.85 -23.47 6.27
CA ASP A 495 -21.21 -22.46 5.28
C ASP A 495 -22.69 -22.03 5.41
N LEU A 496 -23.57 -22.99 5.73
CA LEU A 496 -24.97 -22.75 6.12
C LEU A 496 -25.31 -23.47 7.42
N LEU A 497 -26.03 -22.78 8.31
CA LEU A 497 -26.60 -23.37 9.52
C LEU A 497 -28.09 -23.67 9.31
N LEU A 498 -28.48 -24.95 9.44
CA LEU A 498 -29.87 -25.39 9.43
C LEU A 498 -30.33 -25.63 10.87
N PHE A 499 -31.24 -24.79 11.36
CA PHE A 499 -31.65 -24.77 12.76
C PHE A 499 -33.04 -25.39 12.94
N VAL A 500 -33.08 -26.63 13.46
CA VAL A 500 -34.26 -27.50 13.56
C VAL A 500 -34.93 -27.35 14.93
N ILE A 501 -35.99 -26.56 14.96
CA ILE A 501 -36.87 -26.29 16.10
C ILE A 501 -38.03 -27.28 16.11
N SER A 502 -38.47 -27.73 17.30
CA SER A 502 -39.64 -28.60 17.43
C SER A 502 -40.94 -27.81 17.62
N ALA A 503 -42.00 -28.16 16.87
CA ALA A 503 -43.34 -27.59 17.04
C ALA A 503 -43.93 -27.78 18.44
N ASP A 504 -43.50 -28.83 19.17
CA ASP A 504 -43.90 -29.05 20.57
C ASP A 504 -43.52 -27.89 21.50
N ARG A 505 -42.35 -27.27 21.24
CA ARG A 505 -41.65 -26.34 22.15
C ARG A 505 -40.72 -25.41 21.35
N PRO A 506 -41.25 -24.40 20.65
CA PRO A 506 -40.42 -23.51 19.84
C PRO A 506 -39.59 -22.53 20.67
N LEU A 507 -38.30 -22.38 20.34
CA LEU A 507 -37.33 -21.46 20.96
C LEU A 507 -37.17 -21.66 22.48
N THR A 508 -36.67 -22.83 22.83
CA THR A 508 -36.20 -23.18 24.18
C THR A 508 -35.01 -22.31 24.63
N GLU A 509 -34.72 -22.31 25.95
CA GLU A 509 -33.59 -21.56 26.50
C GLU A 509 -32.24 -21.98 25.91
N SER A 510 -32.04 -23.29 25.64
CA SER A 510 -30.80 -23.79 25.02
C SER A 510 -30.65 -23.30 23.57
N GLU A 511 -31.74 -23.26 22.80
CA GLU A 511 -31.76 -22.74 21.44
C GLU A 511 -31.50 -21.23 21.42
N VAL A 512 -32.10 -20.46 22.33
CA VAL A 512 -31.86 -19.01 22.44
C VAL A 512 -30.41 -18.70 22.85
N ALA A 513 -29.84 -19.47 23.77
CA ALA A 513 -28.43 -19.35 24.15
C ALA A 513 -27.50 -19.67 22.96
N PHE A 514 -27.79 -20.73 22.21
CA PHE A 514 -27.03 -21.11 21.01
C PHE A 514 -27.10 -20.02 19.93
N LEU A 515 -28.29 -19.50 19.63
CA LEU A 515 -28.48 -18.47 18.59
C LEU A 515 -27.70 -17.18 18.91
N ARG A 516 -27.71 -16.74 20.18
CA ARG A 516 -26.89 -15.60 20.63
C ARG A 516 -25.39 -15.85 20.45
N TYR A 517 -24.91 -17.07 20.70
CA TYR A 517 -23.53 -17.44 20.42
C TYR A 517 -23.23 -17.42 18.91
N THR A 518 -24.12 -17.93 18.06
CA THR A 518 -23.90 -17.91 16.58
C THR A 518 -23.81 -16.51 15.98
N GLN A 519 -24.42 -15.50 16.63
CA GLN A 519 -24.45 -14.12 16.17
C GLN A 519 -23.05 -13.54 15.91
N GLN A 520 -22.05 -13.92 16.73
CA GLN A 520 -20.67 -13.42 16.58
C GLN A 520 -20.00 -13.84 15.25
N TRP A 521 -20.44 -14.96 14.68
CA TRP A 521 -19.89 -15.52 13.44
C TRP A 521 -20.60 -15.02 12.17
N LYS A 522 -21.71 -14.27 12.30
CA LYS A 522 -22.52 -13.72 11.19
C LYS A 522 -22.93 -14.73 10.10
N LYS A 523 -22.95 -16.03 10.40
CA LYS A 523 -23.33 -17.09 9.45
C LYS A 523 -24.80 -16.99 9.06
N LYS A 524 -25.12 -17.38 7.81
CA LYS A 524 -26.51 -17.49 7.34
C LYS A 524 -27.21 -18.64 8.07
N VAL A 525 -28.42 -18.38 8.57
CA VAL A 525 -29.22 -19.37 9.32
C VAL A 525 -30.57 -19.57 8.61
N VAL A 526 -30.92 -20.83 8.37
CA VAL A 526 -32.24 -21.24 7.87
C VAL A 526 -32.92 -22.05 8.96
N PHE A 527 -34.12 -21.64 9.35
CA PHE A 527 -34.87 -22.29 10.41
C PHE A 527 -35.85 -23.32 9.84
N LEU A 528 -35.97 -24.47 10.50
CA LEU A 528 -37.02 -25.46 10.28
C LEU A 528 -37.90 -25.56 11.53
N LEU A 529 -39.20 -25.33 11.38
CA LEU A 529 -40.20 -25.69 12.40
C LEU A 529 -40.70 -27.09 12.09
N ASN A 530 -40.00 -28.10 12.62
CA ASN A 530 -40.27 -29.51 12.38
C ASN A 530 -41.45 -30.01 13.24
N LYS A 531 -42.07 -31.11 12.82
CA LYS A 531 -43.32 -31.66 13.39
C LYS A 531 -44.52 -30.72 13.21
N SER A 532 -44.55 -29.93 12.13
CA SER A 532 -45.66 -29.00 11.87
C SER A 532 -47.02 -29.68 11.70
N ASP A 533 -47.04 -31.01 11.51
CA ASP A 533 -48.22 -31.86 11.49
C ASP A 533 -48.97 -31.97 12.83
N LEU A 534 -48.36 -31.54 13.94
CA LEU A 534 -48.95 -31.46 15.29
C LEU A 534 -49.94 -30.30 15.45
N TYR A 535 -49.79 -29.21 14.70
CA TYR A 535 -50.76 -28.11 14.69
C TYR A 535 -52.03 -28.54 13.97
N GLN A 536 -53.18 -28.27 14.59
CA GLN A 536 -54.48 -28.67 14.07
C GLN A 536 -55.00 -27.63 13.07
N ASN A 537 -54.68 -26.36 13.29
CA ASN A 537 -55.19 -25.25 12.49
C ASN A 537 -54.08 -24.38 11.88
N ALA A 538 -54.31 -23.89 10.66
CA ALA A 538 -53.39 -22.97 9.98
C ALA A 538 -53.19 -21.62 10.71
N SER A 539 -54.01 -21.30 11.73
CA SER A 539 -53.82 -20.13 12.58
C SER A 539 -52.73 -20.36 13.64
N GLU A 540 -52.73 -21.51 14.32
CA GLU A 540 -51.71 -21.91 15.30
C GLU A 540 -50.31 -21.91 14.66
N LEU A 541 -50.23 -22.47 13.44
CA LEU A 541 -49.00 -22.49 12.68
C LEU A 541 -48.49 -21.09 12.31
N LYS A 542 -49.39 -20.15 11.97
CA LYS A 542 -49.03 -18.75 11.69
C LYS A 542 -48.55 -18.01 12.94
N GLU A 543 -49.18 -18.25 14.09
CA GLU A 543 -48.79 -17.69 15.38
C GLU A 543 -47.37 -18.15 15.77
N ALA A 544 -47.12 -19.46 15.71
CA ALA A 544 -45.79 -20.04 15.93
C ALA A 544 -44.73 -19.48 14.97
N ILE A 545 -45.07 -19.30 13.68
CA ILE A 545 -44.19 -18.69 12.68
C ILE A 545 -43.87 -17.22 13.01
N SER A 546 -44.85 -16.41 13.44
CA SER A 546 -44.59 -15.01 13.84
C SER A 546 -43.70 -14.95 15.08
N PHE A 547 -44.03 -15.72 16.11
CA PHE A 547 -43.25 -15.82 17.35
C PHE A 547 -41.79 -16.20 17.09
N ILE A 548 -41.54 -17.19 16.23
CA ILE A 548 -40.16 -17.59 15.89
C ILE A 548 -39.46 -16.48 15.09
N LYS A 549 -40.09 -15.92 14.04
CA LYS A 549 -39.45 -14.87 13.23
C LYS A 549 -39.13 -13.61 14.03
N GLU A 550 -40.05 -13.14 14.87
CA GLU A 550 -39.84 -11.95 15.70
C GLU A 550 -38.68 -12.12 16.69
N ASN A 551 -38.51 -13.31 17.27
CA ASN A 551 -37.43 -13.56 18.21
C ASN A 551 -36.10 -13.87 17.51
N ALA A 552 -36.12 -14.60 16.38
CA ALA A 552 -34.93 -14.80 15.55
C ALA A 552 -34.34 -13.47 15.03
N ARG A 553 -35.19 -12.54 14.59
CA ARG A 553 -34.78 -11.16 14.22
C ARG A 553 -34.02 -10.47 15.36
N LYS A 554 -34.54 -10.53 16.59
CA LYS A 554 -33.94 -9.92 17.80
C LYS A 554 -32.60 -10.57 18.18
N PHE A 555 -32.43 -11.88 18.00
CA PHE A 555 -31.22 -12.59 18.42
C PHE A 555 -30.12 -12.63 17.36
N LEU A 556 -30.46 -12.59 16.07
CA LEU A 556 -29.47 -12.57 14.98
C LEU A 556 -29.18 -11.16 14.43
N ASN A 557 -30.00 -10.16 14.76
CA ASN A 557 -29.92 -8.79 14.23
C ASN A 557 -29.98 -8.76 12.69
N THR A 558 -30.95 -9.48 12.14
CA THR A 558 -31.29 -9.53 10.70
C THR A 558 -32.76 -9.14 10.51
N GLU A 559 -33.10 -8.50 9.39
CA GLU A 559 -34.49 -8.18 9.04
C GLU A 559 -35.20 -9.34 8.33
N ASP A 560 -34.48 -10.13 7.53
CA ASP A 560 -35.01 -11.34 6.90
C ASP A 560 -34.66 -12.60 7.70
N VAL A 561 -35.62 -13.51 7.80
CA VAL A 561 -35.55 -14.78 8.51
C VAL A 561 -36.25 -15.85 7.69
N LEU A 562 -35.45 -16.73 7.11
CA LEU A 562 -35.90 -17.92 6.40
C LEU A 562 -36.36 -18.97 7.42
N LEU A 563 -37.65 -19.31 7.39
CA LEU A 563 -38.28 -20.27 8.29
C LEU A 563 -39.28 -21.12 7.50
N TYR A 564 -39.07 -22.43 7.45
CA TYR A 564 -39.95 -23.39 6.77
C TYR A 564 -40.66 -24.31 7.76
N PRO A 565 -42.01 -24.38 7.75
CA PRO A 565 -42.78 -25.28 8.61
C PRO A 565 -42.93 -26.65 7.97
N VAL A 566 -42.34 -27.69 8.55
CA VAL A 566 -42.20 -29.01 7.90
C VAL A 566 -42.64 -30.18 8.77
N SER A 567 -43.13 -31.23 8.12
CA SER A 567 -43.21 -32.57 8.72
C SER A 567 -42.21 -33.49 8.03
N ALA A 568 -41.00 -33.60 8.60
CA ALA A 568 -39.97 -34.50 8.08
C ALA A 568 -40.45 -35.96 8.06
N ARG A 569 -41.27 -36.35 9.03
CA ARG A 569 -41.84 -37.71 9.10
C ARG A 569 -42.75 -38.00 7.90
N SER A 570 -43.74 -37.14 7.62
CA SER A 570 -44.64 -37.35 6.48
C SER A 570 -43.90 -37.32 5.14
N ALA A 571 -42.87 -36.47 5.01
CA ALA A 571 -42.03 -36.43 3.81
C ALA A 571 -41.22 -37.72 3.61
N LEU A 572 -40.59 -38.26 4.66
CA LEU A 572 -39.86 -39.52 4.63
C LEU A 572 -40.78 -40.71 4.32
N GLU A 573 -41.93 -40.80 4.97
CA GLU A 573 -42.92 -41.86 4.72
C GLU A 573 -43.43 -41.82 3.26
N ALA A 574 -43.71 -40.63 2.71
CA ALA A 574 -44.10 -40.47 1.31
C ALA A 574 -43.00 -40.88 0.32
N LYS A 575 -41.73 -40.52 0.58
CA LYS A 575 -40.59 -40.91 -0.27
C LYS A 575 -40.36 -42.42 -0.28
N LEU A 576 -40.39 -43.07 0.88
CA LEU A 576 -40.21 -44.53 1.00
C LEU A 576 -41.33 -45.29 0.24
N LEU A 577 -42.59 -44.85 0.35
CA LEU A 577 -43.71 -45.40 -0.40
C LEU A 577 -43.59 -45.19 -1.92
N SER A 578 -42.97 -44.07 -2.34
CA SER A 578 -42.71 -43.78 -3.76
C SER A 578 -41.68 -44.76 -4.35
N PHE A 579 -40.64 -45.11 -3.59
CA PHE A 579 -39.64 -46.09 -4.01
C PHE A 579 -40.21 -47.51 -4.12
N SER A 580 -41.09 -47.93 -3.20
CA SER A 580 -41.64 -49.30 -3.19
C SER A 580 -42.61 -49.62 -4.34
N ASN A 581 -43.21 -48.61 -4.98
CA ASN A 581 -44.28 -48.80 -5.97
C ASN A 581 -43.79 -48.96 -7.42
N THR A 582 -42.49 -49.07 -7.67
CA THR A 582 -41.88 -49.16 -9.01
C THR A 582 -42.02 -50.55 -9.67
N GLY A 583 -43.12 -51.29 -9.43
CA GLY A 583 -43.26 -52.66 -9.96
C GLY A 583 -44.62 -53.37 -9.94
N ILE A 584 -45.73 -52.77 -9.49
CA ILE A 584 -47.08 -53.40 -9.52
C ILE A 584 -48.15 -52.38 -9.96
N ASP A 585 -49.20 -52.85 -10.63
CA ASP A 585 -50.24 -52.09 -11.32
C ASP A 585 -50.94 -50.97 -10.54
N GLY A 586 -51.37 -49.95 -11.29
CA GLY A 586 -51.93 -48.72 -10.76
C GLY A 586 -53.29 -48.85 -10.08
N ARG A 587 -53.38 -48.33 -8.86
CA ARG A 587 -54.62 -47.85 -8.23
C ARG A 587 -54.31 -46.64 -7.36
N GLU A 588 -54.84 -45.47 -7.73
CA GLU A 588 -54.66 -44.24 -6.97
C GLU A 588 -55.34 -44.33 -5.59
N PRO A 589 -54.66 -43.96 -4.48
CA PRO A 589 -55.30 -43.79 -3.17
C PRO A 589 -55.92 -42.40 -3.05
N SER A 590 -57.24 -42.33 -2.89
CA SER A 590 -57.98 -41.07 -2.73
C SER A 590 -57.89 -40.51 -1.30
N ALA A 591 -57.21 -39.39 -1.08
CA ALA A 591 -57.39 -38.53 0.11
C ALA A 591 -56.86 -37.10 -0.13
N SER A 592 -57.72 -36.08 0.00
CA SER A 592 -57.37 -34.67 -0.30
C SER A 592 -56.53 -33.97 0.77
N GLU A 593 -56.29 -34.59 1.93
CA GLU A 593 -55.72 -33.92 3.11
C GLU A 593 -54.19 -34.01 3.21
N SER A 594 -53.56 -34.96 2.52
CA SER A 594 -52.11 -35.22 2.59
C SER A 594 -51.26 -34.18 1.84
N HIS A 595 -51.82 -33.57 0.79
CA HIS A 595 -51.09 -32.71 -0.14
C HIS A 595 -50.33 -31.55 0.54
N TRP A 596 -50.94 -30.88 1.52
CA TRP A 596 -50.33 -29.70 2.15
C TRP A 596 -49.24 -30.06 3.19
N LYS A 597 -49.35 -31.21 3.85
CA LYS A 597 -48.32 -31.67 4.82
C LYS A 597 -47.04 -32.10 4.11
N VAL A 598 -47.14 -32.54 2.85
CA VAL A 598 -45.99 -32.88 1.99
C VAL A 598 -45.46 -31.66 1.22
N SER A 599 -46.32 -30.72 0.78
CA SER A 599 -45.89 -29.56 -0.01
C SER A 599 -44.85 -28.70 0.69
N ASN A 600 -44.99 -28.46 2.00
CA ASN A 600 -44.09 -27.55 2.72
C ASN A 600 -42.67 -28.13 2.88
N PHE A 601 -42.52 -29.46 2.93
CA PHE A 601 -41.19 -30.08 2.85
C PHE A 601 -40.62 -29.93 1.43
N SER A 602 -41.45 -30.08 0.39
CA SER A 602 -41.04 -29.82 -1.00
C SER A 602 -40.62 -28.36 -1.25
N GLU A 603 -41.20 -27.38 -0.56
CA GLU A 603 -40.72 -25.98 -0.61
C GLU A 603 -39.33 -25.81 0.00
N PHE A 604 -39.07 -26.45 1.14
CA PHE A 604 -37.74 -26.48 1.75
C PHE A 604 -36.71 -27.22 0.87
N GLU A 605 -37.09 -28.32 0.23
CA GLU A 605 -36.22 -29.02 -0.73
C GLU A 605 -35.95 -28.16 -1.97
N LYS A 606 -36.95 -27.49 -2.54
CA LYS A 606 -36.76 -26.55 -3.66
C LYS A 606 -35.80 -25.42 -3.26
N PHE A 607 -35.90 -24.91 -2.04
CA PHE A 607 -34.92 -23.95 -1.50
C PHE A 607 -33.51 -24.56 -1.49
N LEU A 608 -33.30 -25.74 -0.89
CA LEU A 608 -31.97 -26.36 -0.83
C LEU A 608 -31.41 -26.70 -2.22
N TYR A 609 -32.19 -27.31 -3.11
CA TYR A 609 -31.73 -27.62 -4.47
C TYR A 609 -31.43 -26.34 -5.26
N SER A 610 -32.23 -25.27 -5.13
CA SER A 610 -31.92 -23.97 -5.74
C SER A 610 -30.63 -23.34 -5.18
N PHE A 611 -30.30 -23.63 -3.93
CA PHE A 611 -29.12 -23.10 -3.25
C PHE A 611 -27.85 -23.89 -3.61
N LEU A 612 -27.97 -25.18 -3.95
CA LEU A 612 -26.86 -25.96 -4.52
C LEU A 612 -26.62 -25.59 -5.99
N ASP A 613 -27.70 -25.53 -6.79
CA ASP A 613 -27.71 -25.15 -8.20
C ASP A 613 -27.13 -23.74 -8.43
N GLY A 614 -25.89 -23.71 -8.92
CA GLY A 614 -25.13 -22.49 -9.25
C GLY A 614 -25.75 -21.62 -10.34
N SER A 615 -26.79 -22.08 -11.05
CA SER A 615 -27.54 -21.28 -12.02
C SER A 615 -28.60 -20.37 -11.39
N THR A 616 -28.98 -20.60 -10.13
CA THR A 616 -29.94 -19.73 -9.44
C THR A 616 -29.25 -18.63 -8.64
N ARG A 617 -29.99 -17.54 -8.38
CA ARG A 617 -29.59 -16.47 -7.44
C ARG A 617 -29.16 -17.00 -6.08
N MET A 618 -29.72 -18.13 -5.61
CA MET A 618 -29.36 -18.73 -4.33
C MET A 618 -28.02 -19.48 -4.40
N GLY A 619 -27.69 -20.11 -5.53
CA GLY A 619 -26.37 -20.70 -5.78
C GLY A 619 -25.27 -19.65 -6.02
N MET A 620 -25.61 -18.52 -6.64
CA MET A 620 -24.72 -17.35 -6.70
C MET A 620 -24.43 -16.79 -5.30
N GLU A 621 -25.44 -16.76 -4.40
CA GLU A 621 -25.26 -16.37 -3.00
C GLU A 621 -24.45 -17.43 -2.21
N ARG A 622 -24.67 -18.73 -2.46
CA ARG A 622 -23.85 -19.84 -1.93
C ARG A 622 -22.37 -19.61 -2.24
N MET A 623 -22.04 -19.39 -3.51
CA MET A 623 -20.67 -19.17 -3.97
C MET A 623 -20.09 -17.93 -3.30
N LYS A 624 -20.82 -16.80 -3.32
CA LYS A 624 -20.39 -15.55 -2.66
C LYS A 624 -20.02 -15.74 -1.18
N LEU A 625 -20.87 -16.41 -0.38
CA LEU A 625 -20.62 -16.63 1.06
C LEU A 625 -19.33 -17.45 1.32
N LYS A 626 -19.03 -18.40 0.45
CA LYS A 626 -17.83 -19.25 0.53
C LYS A 626 -16.55 -18.45 0.24
N LEU A 627 -16.59 -17.60 -0.78
CA LEU A 627 -15.46 -16.80 -1.28
C LEU A 627 -15.22 -15.50 -0.46
N GLU A 628 -16.26 -14.91 0.14
CA GLU A 628 -16.09 -13.73 1.01
C GLU A 628 -15.30 -14.04 2.31
N THR A 629 -15.32 -15.29 2.81
CA THR A 629 -14.69 -15.64 4.09
C THR A 629 -13.15 -15.65 4.04
N PRO A 630 -12.48 -16.32 3.08
CA PRO A 630 -11.02 -16.25 2.94
C PRO A 630 -10.52 -14.83 2.64
N ILE A 631 -11.22 -14.09 1.77
CA ILE A 631 -10.87 -12.70 1.43
C ILE A 631 -10.95 -11.79 2.66
N ALA A 632 -12.00 -11.88 3.48
CA ALA A 632 -12.12 -11.09 4.71
C ALA A 632 -11.07 -11.43 5.79
N ILE A 633 -10.46 -12.61 5.73
CA ILE A 633 -9.27 -12.95 6.53
C ILE A 633 -8.02 -12.31 5.90
N ALA A 634 -7.84 -12.44 4.59
CA ALA A 634 -6.70 -11.86 3.86
C ALA A 634 -6.62 -10.33 3.98
N GLU A 635 -7.74 -9.61 3.91
CA GLU A 635 -7.79 -8.15 4.12
C GLU A 635 -7.31 -7.73 5.53
N ARG A 636 -7.64 -8.52 6.56
CA ARG A 636 -7.22 -8.25 7.94
C ARG A 636 -5.73 -8.51 8.13
N LEU A 637 -5.23 -9.62 7.60
CA LEU A 637 -3.80 -9.96 7.64
C LEU A 637 -2.96 -8.97 6.83
N LEU A 638 -3.47 -8.52 5.67
CA LEU A 638 -2.88 -7.45 4.86
C LEU A 638 -2.74 -6.16 5.67
N SER A 639 -3.82 -5.66 6.27
CA SER A 639 -3.78 -4.41 7.04
C SER A 639 -2.83 -4.50 8.26
N ALA A 640 -2.73 -5.68 8.89
CA ALA A 640 -1.74 -5.95 9.94
C ALA A 640 -0.30 -5.93 9.39
N CYS A 641 -0.04 -6.63 8.28
CA CYS A 641 1.27 -6.67 7.62
C CYS A 641 1.73 -5.30 7.13
N GLU A 642 0.85 -4.53 6.48
CA GLU A 642 1.12 -3.14 6.07
C GLU A 642 1.51 -2.26 7.26
N THR A 643 0.83 -2.40 8.40
CA THR A 643 1.14 -1.64 9.62
C THR A 643 2.53 -2.02 10.16
N LEU A 644 2.81 -3.32 10.28
CA LEU A 644 4.10 -3.83 10.76
C LEU A 644 5.27 -3.43 9.85
N VAL A 645 5.14 -3.65 8.54
CA VAL A 645 6.17 -3.29 7.54
C VAL A 645 6.40 -1.78 7.51
N LYS A 646 5.34 -0.97 7.61
CA LYS A 646 5.47 0.50 7.67
C LYS A 646 6.21 0.98 8.92
N GLU A 647 5.96 0.39 10.08
CA GLU A 647 6.75 0.68 11.28
C GLU A 647 8.21 0.25 11.13
N ASP A 648 8.47 -0.91 10.53
CA ASP A 648 9.83 -1.41 10.33
C ASP A 648 10.61 -0.64 9.25
N CYS A 649 9.94 -0.14 8.21
CA CYS A 649 10.47 0.85 7.28
C CYS A 649 10.90 2.13 8.02
N GLN A 650 10.07 2.63 8.95
CA GLN A 650 10.41 3.80 9.75
C GLN A 650 11.60 3.55 10.67
N LYS A 651 11.70 2.37 11.30
CA LYS A 651 12.85 1.96 12.12
C LYS A 651 14.13 1.86 11.26
N ALA A 652 14.07 1.22 10.08
CA ALA A 652 15.18 1.11 9.16
C ALA A 652 15.66 2.46 8.60
N PHE A 653 14.73 3.37 8.30
CA PHE A 653 15.06 4.75 7.88
C PHE A 653 15.69 5.57 9.01
N GLN A 654 15.21 5.43 10.26
CA GLN A 654 15.84 6.05 11.43
C GLN A 654 17.25 5.50 11.69
N ASP A 655 17.44 4.19 11.52
CA ASP A 655 18.74 3.52 11.63
C ASP A 655 19.73 4.03 10.57
N LEU A 656 19.33 4.09 9.29
CA LEU A 656 20.12 4.66 8.19
C LEU A 656 20.48 6.13 8.45
N LYS A 657 19.52 6.92 8.93
CA LYS A 657 19.72 8.33 9.29
C LYS A 657 20.73 8.47 10.43
N PHE A 658 20.65 7.63 11.47
CA PHE A 658 21.60 7.63 12.59
C PHE A 658 23.03 7.28 12.13
N VAL A 659 23.21 6.32 11.21
CA VAL A 659 24.52 6.02 10.63
C VAL A 659 25.11 7.26 9.96
N THR A 660 24.32 7.95 9.12
CA THR A 660 24.75 9.18 8.44
C THR A 660 25.08 10.30 9.44
N GLU A 661 24.20 10.57 10.42
CA GLU A 661 24.44 11.61 11.44
C GLU A 661 25.68 11.32 12.31
N LEU A 662 25.98 10.04 12.57
CA LEU A 662 27.17 9.63 13.32
C LEU A 662 28.45 9.81 12.50
N VAL A 663 28.42 9.57 11.18
CA VAL A 663 29.55 9.89 10.27
C VAL A 663 29.73 11.41 10.14
N ASP A 664 28.65 12.16 9.94
CA ASP A 664 28.69 13.63 9.82
C ASP A 664 29.23 14.31 11.10
N SER A 665 28.97 13.74 12.28
CA SER A 665 29.46 14.26 13.57
C SER A 665 30.99 14.34 13.70
N VAL A 666 31.76 13.67 12.83
CA VAL A 666 33.21 13.85 12.75
C VAL A 666 33.57 15.31 12.46
N GLN A 667 32.70 16.09 11.80
CA GLN A 667 32.89 17.52 11.58
C GLN A 667 32.73 18.37 12.86
N ASP A 668 31.91 17.93 13.83
CA ASP A 668 31.82 18.56 15.14
C ASP A 668 33.07 18.26 15.97
N TYR A 669 33.56 17.01 15.93
CA TYR A 669 34.83 16.63 16.54
C TYR A 669 36.02 17.38 15.93
N ALA A 670 36.07 17.52 14.60
CA ALA A 670 37.07 18.32 13.91
C ALA A 670 37.08 19.78 14.40
N THR A 671 35.90 20.36 14.62
CA THR A 671 35.74 21.72 15.14
C THR A 671 36.22 21.82 16.60
N LYS A 672 35.97 20.80 17.43
CA LYS A 672 36.52 20.70 18.80
C LYS A 672 38.06 20.60 18.78
N MET A 673 38.62 19.70 17.98
CA MET A 673 40.07 19.51 17.80
C MET A 673 40.77 20.80 17.33
N GLU A 674 40.19 21.54 16.38
CA GLU A 674 40.71 22.84 15.95
C GLU A 674 40.78 23.83 17.11
N ASN A 675 39.71 23.94 17.93
CA ASN A 675 39.70 24.83 19.09
C ASN A 675 40.73 24.45 20.16
N GLU A 676 40.94 23.14 20.41
CA GLU A 676 41.95 22.67 21.37
C GLU A 676 43.39 22.83 20.82
N SER A 677 43.61 22.70 19.51
CA SER A 677 44.92 22.90 18.86
C SER A 677 45.47 24.32 19.05
N ILE A 678 44.59 25.32 19.18
CA ILE A 678 44.96 26.73 19.37
C ILE A 678 45.79 26.91 20.65
N TYR A 679 45.55 26.10 21.69
CA TYR A 679 46.39 26.10 22.90
C TYR A 679 47.82 25.67 22.59
N TRP A 680 48.00 24.52 21.93
CA TRP A 680 49.31 23.96 21.57
C TRP A 680 50.09 24.87 20.63
N ARG A 681 49.42 25.44 19.63
CA ARG A 681 49.98 26.45 18.72
C ARG A 681 50.48 27.68 19.48
N ARG A 682 49.64 28.31 20.31
CA ARG A 682 50.05 29.47 21.13
C ARG A 682 51.23 29.16 22.06
N LYS A 683 51.22 27.98 22.70
CA LYS A 683 52.28 27.51 23.59
C LYS A 683 53.62 27.38 22.83
N THR A 684 53.61 26.72 21.68
CA THR A 684 54.80 26.53 20.82
C THR A 684 55.34 27.86 20.28
N LEU A 685 54.46 28.72 19.75
CA LEU A 685 54.84 30.05 19.26
C LEU A 685 55.44 30.93 20.37
N SER A 686 54.96 30.81 21.62
CA SER A 686 55.51 31.56 22.75
C SER A 686 56.96 31.21 23.09
N LEU A 687 57.40 29.96 22.85
CA LEU A 687 58.80 29.58 23.01
C LEU A 687 59.70 30.24 21.95
N ILE A 688 59.21 30.33 20.70
CA ILE A 688 59.92 31.00 19.60
C ILE A 688 60.06 32.51 19.88
N ASP A 689 58.98 33.17 20.33
CA ASP A 689 59.01 34.61 20.62
C ASP A 689 59.82 34.95 21.90
N MET A 690 59.84 34.04 22.89
CA MET A 690 60.75 34.14 24.05
C MET A 690 62.22 34.00 23.63
N ALA A 691 62.57 33.01 22.81
CA ALA A 691 63.92 32.82 22.30
C ALA A 691 64.39 34.02 21.45
N LYS A 692 63.53 34.49 20.54
CA LYS A 692 63.69 35.74 19.77
C LYS A 692 63.93 36.93 20.69
N SER A 693 63.14 37.10 21.74
CA SER A 693 63.30 38.19 22.72
C SER A 693 64.65 38.15 23.44
N HIS A 694 65.08 36.98 23.92
CA HIS A 694 66.41 36.81 24.53
C HIS A 694 67.56 37.06 23.54
N VAL A 695 67.47 36.60 22.28
CA VAL A 695 68.46 36.91 21.23
C VAL A 695 68.51 38.42 20.96
N LEU A 696 67.36 39.08 20.85
CA LEU A 696 67.28 40.53 20.64
C LEU A 696 67.85 41.32 21.82
N GLU A 697 67.67 40.86 23.06
CA GLU A 697 68.30 41.46 24.25
C GLU A 697 69.82 41.26 24.24
N LEU A 698 70.31 40.07 23.88
CA LEU A 698 71.75 39.81 23.74
C LEU A 698 72.37 40.66 22.62
N ILE A 699 71.67 40.87 21.51
CA ILE A 699 72.10 41.77 20.42
C ILE A 699 72.09 43.23 20.89
N LYS A 700 71.05 43.69 21.59
CA LYS A 700 70.96 45.05 22.13
C LYS A 700 72.04 45.34 23.18
N SER A 701 72.40 44.35 24.00
CA SER A 701 73.45 44.47 25.02
C SER A 701 74.85 44.32 24.43
N THR A 702 75.06 43.50 23.40
CA THR A 702 76.35 43.36 22.69
C THR A 702 76.66 44.61 21.86
N LEU A 703 75.70 45.07 21.04
CA LEU A 703 75.84 46.24 20.15
C LEU A 703 75.59 47.55 20.93
N GLN A 704 76.56 47.92 21.77
CA GLN A 704 76.62 49.22 22.44
C GLN A 704 77.98 49.89 22.15
N LEU A 705 77.99 51.20 21.94
CA LEU A 705 79.22 51.96 21.65
C LEU A 705 80.21 51.98 22.84
N SER A 706 79.73 51.72 24.05
CA SER A 706 80.52 51.50 25.27
C SER A 706 81.33 50.20 25.26
N ASN A 707 80.94 49.18 24.49
CA ASN A 707 81.52 47.84 24.54
C ASN A 707 82.77 47.68 23.65
N LEU A 708 83.69 48.66 23.71
CA LEU A 708 84.90 48.69 22.88
C LEU A 708 85.76 47.42 23.02
N GLY A 709 85.83 46.84 24.22
CA GLY A 709 86.55 45.58 24.48
C GLY A 709 85.94 44.34 23.82
N LEU A 710 84.65 44.37 23.45
CA LEU A 710 84.04 43.35 22.60
C LEU A 710 84.26 43.67 21.12
N ALA A 711 84.14 44.94 20.72
CA ALA A 711 84.35 45.37 19.33
C ALA A 711 85.75 44.97 18.81
N THR A 712 86.80 45.21 19.61
CA THR A 712 88.18 44.77 19.26
C THR A 712 88.29 43.26 19.11
N SER A 713 87.56 42.47 19.91
CA SER A 713 87.57 41.00 19.81
C SER A 713 86.96 40.49 18.50
N TYR A 714 85.98 41.20 17.92
CA TYR A 714 85.42 40.91 16.59
C TYR A 714 86.32 41.38 15.44
N MET A 715 87.14 42.42 15.65
CA MET A 715 88.00 43.00 14.60
C MET A 715 89.35 42.27 14.47
N PHE A 716 89.95 41.81 15.56
CA PHE A 716 91.33 41.28 15.55
C PHE A 716 91.44 39.75 15.58
N LYS A 717 90.35 38.99 15.81
CA LYS A 717 90.36 37.52 15.68
C LYS A 717 90.01 37.08 14.26
N GLY A 718 91.04 36.63 13.53
CA GLY A 718 90.88 35.98 12.22
C GLY A 718 90.11 34.65 12.30
N GLU A 719 89.65 34.17 11.15
CA GLU A 719 88.63 33.12 10.97
C GLU A 719 88.92 31.71 11.53
N LYS A 720 90.10 31.47 12.13
CA LYS A 720 90.62 30.11 12.36
C LYS A 720 90.90 29.71 13.82
N SER A 721 90.46 30.47 14.83
CA SER A 721 90.62 30.02 16.24
C SER A 721 89.55 30.50 17.23
N ALA A 722 88.85 29.52 17.81
CA ALA A 722 87.87 29.59 18.91
C ALA A 722 86.64 30.51 18.67
N ALA A 723 85.44 29.92 18.79
CA ALA A 723 84.17 30.61 18.65
C ALA A 723 84.05 31.84 19.57
N VAL A 724 83.43 32.90 19.06
CA VAL A 724 83.34 34.19 19.75
C VAL A 724 82.33 34.09 20.92
N PRO A 725 82.52 34.80 22.06
CA PRO A 725 81.70 34.58 23.26
C PRO A 725 80.19 34.76 23.07
N ALA A 726 79.74 35.63 22.16
CA ALA A 726 78.32 35.78 21.87
C ALA A 726 77.75 34.55 21.13
N THR A 727 78.49 33.96 20.19
CA THR A 727 78.04 32.80 19.40
C THR A 727 77.78 31.59 20.28
N LEU A 728 78.70 31.32 21.23
CA LEU A 728 78.53 30.24 22.20
C LEU A 728 77.33 30.48 23.13
N ARG A 729 77.09 31.73 23.56
CA ARG A 729 75.91 32.09 24.37
C ARG A 729 74.60 31.97 23.59
N ILE A 730 74.53 32.49 22.37
CA ILE A 730 73.35 32.37 21.50
C ILE A 730 73.05 30.89 21.24
N GLN A 731 74.07 30.08 20.95
CA GLN A 731 73.89 28.67 20.64
C GLN A 731 73.49 27.84 21.87
N ASN A 732 74.20 27.97 22.98
CA ASN A 732 74.08 27.06 24.13
C ASN A 732 73.10 27.56 25.21
N ASP A 733 73.00 28.88 25.41
CA ASP A 733 72.21 29.46 26.51
C ASP A 733 70.81 29.91 26.05
N ILE A 734 70.58 30.06 24.73
CA ILE A 734 69.32 30.60 24.18
C ILE A 734 68.68 29.68 23.13
N ILE A 735 69.29 29.50 21.95
CA ILE A 735 68.66 28.79 20.83
C ILE A 735 68.60 27.28 21.09
N GLY A 736 69.68 26.66 21.59
CA GLY A 736 69.72 25.23 21.88
C GLY A 736 68.65 24.76 22.87
N PRO A 737 68.53 25.38 24.06
CA PRO A 737 67.47 25.05 25.03
C PRO A 737 66.06 25.27 24.46
N ALA A 738 65.81 26.42 23.81
CA ALA A 738 64.51 26.72 23.22
C ALA A 738 64.13 25.75 22.08
N LEU A 739 65.11 25.24 21.32
CA LEU A 739 64.88 24.22 20.29
C LEU A 739 64.46 22.89 20.92
N LEU A 740 65.13 22.46 21.98
CA LEU A 740 64.80 21.23 22.72
C LEU A 740 63.43 21.32 23.38
N ASP A 741 63.10 22.45 24.01
CA ASP A 741 61.78 22.70 24.59
C ASP A 741 60.69 22.71 23.51
N ALA A 742 60.93 23.34 22.34
CA ALA A 742 59.98 23.35 21.24
C ALA A 742 59.80 21.95 20.60
N GLN A 743 60.87 21.18 20.40
CA GLN A 743 60.79 19.78 19.97
C GLN A 743 59.97 18.94 20.95
N ARG A 744 60.23 19.08 22.26
CA ARG A 744 59.46 18.40 23.30
C ARG A 744 57.98 18.80 23.29
N GLN A 745 57.66 20.09 23.12
CA GLN A 745 56.28 20.56 23.06
C GLN A 745 55.54 20.06 21.81
N LEU A 746 56.22 19.97 20.66
CA LEU A 746 55.64 19.36 19.46
C LEU A 746 55.45 17.83 19.62
N ALA A 747 56.35 17.13 20.32
CA ALA A 747 56.16 15.73 20.64
C ALA A 747 54.99 15.49 21.61
N GLU A 748 54.82 16.35 22.63
CA GLU A 748 53.65 16.35 23.51
C GLU A 748 52.34 16.62 22.72
N TYR A 749 52.39 17.50 21.71
CA TYR A 749 51.27 17.81 20.80
C TYR A 749 50.92 16.64 19.85
N VAL A 750 51.91 16.01 19.21
CA VAL A 750 51.72 14.83 18.34
C VAL A 750 51.12 13.65 19.13
N LEU A 751 51.61 13.42 20.36
CA LEU A 751 51.02 12.41 21.24
C LEU A 751 49.58 12.75 21.65
N TRP A 752 49.28 14.04 21.87
CA TRP A 752 47.91 14.50 22.11
C TRP A 752 47.00 14.26 20.89
N LEU A 753 47.46 14.56 19.67
CA LEU A 753 46.73 14.25 18.42
C LEU A 753 46.41 12.74 18.34
N GLN A 754 47.44 11.89 18.36
CA GLN A 754 47.29 10.43 18.25
C GLN A 754 46.36 9.84 19.32
N SER A 755 46.54 10.24 20.58
CA SER A 755 45.74 9.70 21.69
C SER A 755 44.29 10.20 21.69
N SER A 756 44.04 11.44 21.29
CA SER A 756 42.68 11.99 21.15
C SER A 756 41.94 11.30 20.01
N ASN A 757 42.60 11.10 18.87
CA ASN A 757 42.01 10.48 17.68
C ASN A 757 41.68 8.99 17.90
N ALA A 758 42.60 8.26 18.54
CA ALA A 758 42.40 6.86 18.91
C ALA A 758 41.30 6.68 19.98
N CYS A 759 41.10 7.67 20.86
CA CYS A 759 40.00 7.67 21.82
C CYS A 759 38.65 7.86 21.11
N GLU A 760 38.52 8.88 20.26
CA GLU A 760 37.24 9.17 19.59
C GLU A 760 36.85 8.08 18.58
N GLY A 761 37.81 7.55 17.80
CA GLY A 761 37.57 6.41 16.90
C GLY A 761 36.98 5.19 17.62
N LYS A 762 37.43 4.93 18.86
CA LYS A 762 36.89 3.85 19.70
C LYS A 762 35.48 4.17 20.23
N LEU A 763 35.14 5.43 20.49
CA LEU A 763 33.78 5.84 20.86
C LEU A 763 32.81 5.68 19.68
N TYR A 764 33.26 5.93 18.45
CA TYR A 764 32.49 5.63 17.23
C TYR A 764 32.26 4.13 17.06
N GLU A 765 33.31 3.31 17.19
CA GLU A 765 33.21 1.84 17.14
C GLU A 765 32.25 1.28 18.21
N GLU A 766 32.35 1.74 19.46
CA GLU A 766 31.43 1.35 20.54
C GLU A 766 29.98 1.78 20.26
N SER A 767 29.78 2.94 19.62
CA SER A 767 28.45 3.46 19.28
C SER A 767 27.76 2.63 18.18
N PHE A 768 28.48 2.24 17.13
CA PHE A 768 27.97 1.30 16.12
C PHE A 768 27.64 -0.07 16.73
N ASN A 769 28.59 -0.68 17.44
CA ASN A 769 28.43 -2.01 18.04
C ASN A 769 27.28 -2.06 19.06
N ARG A 770 27.07 -1.00 19.84
CA ARG A 770 25.97 -0.90 20.81
C ARG A 770 24.59 -0.85 20.15
N ARG A 771 24.48 -0.28 18.94
CA ARG A 771 23.21 -0.13 18.21
C ARG A 771 22.89 -1.35 17.35
N TRP A 772 23.89 -1.99 16.72
CA TRP A 772 23.71 -3.14 15.84
C TRP A 772 24.62 -4.34 16.19
N PRO A 773 24.48 -4.96 17.38
CA PRO A 773 25.33 -6.07 17.83
C PRO A 773 25.17 -7.38 17.01
N LEU A 774 24.28 -7.42 16.02
CA LEU A 774 24.06 -8.55 15.11
C LEU A 774 24.63 -8.30 13.70
N VAL A 775 24.99 -7.06 13.36
CA VAL A 775 25.78 -6.79 12.16
C VAL A 775 27.20 -7.19 12.49
N ASN A 776 27.64 -8.34 11.98
CA ASN A 776 29.00 -8.83 12.17
C ASN A 776 29.94 -8.02 11.25
N PRO A 777 30.75 -7.06 11.75
CA PRO A 777 31.70 -6.35 10.90
C PRO A 777 32.64 -7.40 10.31
N ASN A 778 32.82 -7.34 8.98
CA ASN A 778 33.61 -8.33 8.24
C ASN A 778 34.97 -8.53 8.95
N PRO A 779 35.36 -9.76 9.36
CA PRO A 779 36.57 -10.01 10.18
C PRO A 779 37.90 -9.72 9.45
N LYS A 780 37.83 -8.99 8.34
CA LYS A 780 38.92 -8.37 7.58
C LYS A 780 38.81 -6.84 7.53
N VAL A 781 38.19 -6.18 8.52
CA VAL A 781 38.53 -4.77 8.82
C VAL A 781 39.98 -4.80 9.32
N PRO A 782 40.99 -4.34 8.55
CA PRO A 782 42.36 -4.71 8.86
C PRO A 782 42.90 -4.02 10.13
N HIS A 783 44.00 -4.56 10.66
CA HIS A 783 44.84 -3.81 11.61
C HIS A 783 45.27 -2.46 11.01
N GLU A 784 45.47 -2.39 9.69
CA GLU A 784 45.81 -1.19 8.93
C GLU A 784 44.80 -0.03 9.17
N THR A 785 43.49 -0.30 9.29
CA THR A 785 42.50 0.76 9.59
C THR A 785 42.71 1.35 10.98
N HIS A 786 43.07 0.51 11.95
CA HIS A 786 43.40 0.95 13.31
C HIS A 786 44.79 1.63 13.40
N GLU A 787 45.67 1.41 12.41
CA GLU A 787 46.91 2.17 12.27
C GLU A 787 46.66 3.58 11.72
N LEU A 788 45.61 3.83 10.92
CA LEU A 788 45.24 5.19 10.49
C LEU A 788 45.01 6.13 11.69
N LEU A 789 44.38 5.65 12.76
CA LEU A 789 44.16 6.43 13.99
C LEU A 789 45.45 6.80 14.73
N LYS A 790 46.55 6.06 14.49
CA LYS A 790 47.88 6.31 15.06
C LYS A 790 48.80 7.06 14.09
N LYS A 791 48.48 7.09 12.79
CA LYS A 791 49.30 7.74 11.78
C LYS A 791 49.17 9.26 11.88
N VAL A 792 50.25 9.89 12.30
CA VAL A 792 50.53 11.32 12.11
C VAL A 792 51.87 11.39 11.36
N ASP A 793 52.00 12.32 10.42
CA ASP A 793 53.20 12.44 9.57
C ASP A 793 54.29 13.31 10.22
N ASP A 794 54.09 13.80 11.45
CA ASP A 794 55.06 14.54 12.27
C ASP A 794 55.74 15.71 11.52
N ILE A 795 54.97 16.45 10.70
CA ILE A 795 55.47 17.50 9.81
C ILE A 795 56.05 18.65 10.66
N SER A 796 55.38 19.03 11.75
CA SER A 796 55.84 20.08 12.66
C SER A 796 57.17 19.74 13.33
N LEU A 797 57.34 18.52 13.84
CA LEU A 797 58.62 18.02 14.36
C LEU A 797 59.71 18.08 13.27
N ARG A 798 59.41 17.57 12.07
CA ARG A 798 60.30 17.59 10.90
C ARG A 798 60.61 19.00 10.36
N VAL A 799 59.94 20.06 10.83
CA VAL A 799 60.35 21.47 10.58
C VAL A 799 61.40 21.90 11.61
N ILE A 800 61.14 21.69 12.91
CA ILE A 800 62.07 22.12 13.96
C ILE A 800 63.39 21.33 13.93
N GLU A 801 63.36 20.03 13.62
CA GLU A 801 64.59 19.22 13.45
C GLU A 801 65.54 19.73 12.35
N LYS A 802 65.01 20.40 11.32
CA LYS A 802 65.83 20.99 10.24
C LYS A 802 66.47 22.32 10.64
N PHE A 803 66.04 22.94 11.74
CA PHE A 803 66.55 24.24 12.17
C PHE A 803 67.87 24.11 12.93
N SER A 804 68.98 24.29 12.21
CA SER A 804 70.33 24.25 12.79
C SER A 804 70.63 25.49 13.65
N ALA A 805 70.60 25.32 14.97
CA ALA A 805 71.03 26.34 15.93
C ALA A 805 72.45 26.87 15.65
N ASN A 806 73.38 25.99 15.27
CA ASN A 806 74.76 26.32 14.89
C ASN A 806 74.80 27.25 13.65
N THR A 807 73.95 27.00 12.65
CA THR A 807 73.85 27.85 11.45
C THR A 807 73.23 29.20 11.78
N ALA A 808 72.16 29.23 12.58
CA ALA A 808 71.52 30.46 13.03
C ALA A 808 72.46 31.34 13.86
N SER A 809 73.18 30.76 14.84
CA SER A 809 74.15 31.50 15.66
C SER A 809 75.30 32.07 14.85
N LYS A 810 75.81 31.33 13.86
CA LYS A 810 76.87 31.83 12.94
C LYS A 810 76.39 32.97 12.05
N LEU A 811 75.16 32.91 11.54
CA LEU A 811 74.57 33.98 10.73
C LEU A 811 74.47 35.27 11.57
N VAL A 812 73.97 35.17 12.81
CA VAL A 812 73.92 36.31 13.73
C VAL A 812 75.31 36.82 14.11
N GLU A 813 76.31 35.93 14.30
CA GLU A 813 77.71 36.35 14.52
C GLU A 813 78.28 37.11 13.32
N GLN A 814 78.06 36.63 12.09
CA GLN A 814 78.53 37.29 10.87
C GLN A 814 77.91 38.69 10.73
N GLU A 815 76.60 38.83 10.95
CA GLU A 815 75.90 40.12 10.93
C GLU A 815 76.46 41.10 11.98
N ILE A 816 76.68 40.63 13.22
CA ILE A 816 77.31 41.44 14.29
C ILE A 816 78.73 41.87 13.88
N ARG A 817 79.51 40.96 13.27
CA ARG A 817 80.87 41.22 12.78
C ARG A 817 80.86 42.23 11.63
N GLU A 818 79.93 42.11 10.67
CA GLU A 818 79.76 43.05 9.56
C GLU A 818 79.36 44.45 10.05
N VAL A 819 78.55 44.58 11.11
CA VAL A 819 78.23 45.89 11.70
C VAL A 819 79.43 46.49 12.45
N PHE A 820 80.20 45.70 13.19
CA PHE A 820 81.44 46.21 13.80
C PHE A 820 82.51 46.58 12.74
N LEU A 821 82.75 45.74 11.74
CA LEU A 821 83.69 46.04 10.65
C LEU A 821 83.21 47.23 9.80
N GLY A 822 81.91 47.32 9.50
CA GLY A 822 81.35 48.42 8.74
C GLY A 822 81.41 49.78 9.45
N THR A 823 81.34 49.80 10.79
CA THR A 823 81.38 51.04 11.59
C THR A 823 82.77 51.40 12.11
N PHE A 824 83.64 50.43 12.39
CA PHE A 824 84.99 50.66 12.96
C PHE A 824 86.15 50.22 12.05
N GLY A 825 85.95 49.25 11.16
CA GLY A 825 86.95 48.76 10.19
C GLY A 825 86.93 49.45 8.83
N GLY A 826 85.89 50.24 8.53
CA GLY A 826 85.86 51.18 7.41
C GLY A 826 86.83 52.35 7.59
N LEU A 827 87.26 52.62 8.83
CA LEU A 827 88.53 53.30 9.07
C LEU A 827 89.65 52.27 8.90
N GLY A 828 90.55 52.51 7.95
CA GLY A 828 91.80 51.75 7.85
C GLY A 828 92.63 51.86 9.13
N ALA A 829 93.73 51.09 9.24
CA ALA A 829 94.48 50.87 10.48
C ALA A 829 94.84 52.13 11.31
N ALA A 830 94.95 53.30 10.67
CA ALA A 830 95.12 54.61 11.31
C ALA A 830 93.99 55.02 12.29
N GLY A 831 92.77 54.54 12.09
CA GLY A 831 91.59 54.97 12.86
C GLY A 831 91.59 54.50 14.32
N LEU A 832 91.95 53.24 14.58
CA LEU A 832 92.05 52.73 15.95
C LEU A 832 93.33 53.21 16.66
N SER A 833 94.41 53.49 15.93
CA SER A 833 95.61 54.09 16.53
C SER A 833 95.34 55.48 17.12
N ALA A 834 94.38 56.26 16.59
CA ALA A 834 94.00 57.53 17.20
C ALA A 834 93.46 57.39 18.65
N SER A 835 92.89 56.24 19.02
CA SER A 835 92.44 55.97 20.39
C SER A 835 93.55 55.42 21.31
N LEU A 836 94.71 55.07 20.76
CA LEU A 836 95.85 54.50 21.50
C LEU A 836 97.07 55.45 21.53
N LEU A 837 97.18 56.37 20.57
CA LEU A 837 98.28 57.34 20.44
C LEU A 837 98.06 58.66 21.20
N THR A 838 96.89 58.91 21.78
CA THR A 838 96.62 60.12 22.60
C THR A 838 97.46 60.20 23.88
N SER A 839 98.27 59.18 24.19
CA SER A 839 99.28 59.22 25.25
C SER A 839 100.69 59.66 24.78
N VAL A 840 100.99 59.65 23.47
CA VAL A 840 102.34 59.92 22.94
C VAL A 840 102.33 60.59 21.55
N LEU A 841 102.23 61.93 21.50
CA LEU A 841 103.01 62.87 20.66
C LEU A 841 102.36 64.29 20.63
N PRO A 842 103.13 65.40 20.54
CA PRO A 842 102.56 66.76 20.49
C PRO A 842 102.98 67.61 19.26
N THR A 843 102.15 67.67 18.21
CA THR A 843 102.30 68.61 17.08
C THR A 843 100.95 69.01 16.50
N THR A 844 100.61 70.31 16.48
CA THR A 844 99.19 70.75 16.49
C THR A 844 98.64 71.37 15.19
N LEU A 845 99.08 70.96 13.99
CA LEU A 845 98.57 71.55 12.74
C LEU A 845 98.21 70.60 11.60
N GLU A 846 99.01 69.56 11.31
CA GLU A 846 98.60 68.55 10.30
C GLU A 846 97.52 67.61 10.83
N ASP A 847 97.58 67.30 12.14
CA ASP A 847 96.57 66.52 12.86
C ASP A 847 95.15 67.10 12.75
N LEU A 848 94.98 68.41 12.55
CA LEU A 848 93.66 69.04 12.52
C LEU A 848 92.89 68.73 11.21
N LEU A 849 93.61 68.60 10.08
CA LEU A 849 93.01 68.14 8.81
C LEU A 849 92.88 66.62 8.76
N ALA A 850 93.82 65.88 9.36
CA ALA A 850 93.71 64.43 9.52
C ALA A 850 92.51 64.06 10.41
N LEU A 851 92.34 64.72 11.56
CA LEU A 851 91.15 64.61 12.42
C LEU A 851 89.90 65.10 11.69
N GLY A 852 89.95 66.17 10.89
CA GLY A 852 88.81 66.64 10.11
C GLY A 852 88.28 65.57 9.13
N LEU A 853 89.16 64.99 8.31
CA LEU A 853 88.78 63.98 7.32
C LEU A 853 88.46 62.61 7.96
N CYS A 854 89.22 62.17 8.96
CA CYS A 854 88.94 60.92 9.68
C CYS A 854 87.69 61.02 10.56
N SER A 855 87.40 62.19 11.16
CA SER A 855 86.16 62.40 11.92
C SER A 855 84.95 62.51 11.01
N ALA A 856 85.02 63.09 9.81
CA ALA A 856 83.90 63.06 8.87
C ALA A 856 83.49 61.62 8.52
N GLY A 857 84.46 60.75 8.18
CA GLY A 857 84.22 59.33 7.92
C GLY A 857 83.73 58.57 9.16
N GLY A 858 84.41 58.72 10.30
CA GLY A 858 84.05 58.05 11.56
C GLY A 858 82.70 58.50 12.13
N TYR A 859 82.37 59.79 12.03
CA TYR A 859 81.10 60.36 12.48
C TYR A 859 79.93 59.88 11.62
N LEU A 860 80.08 59.80 10.29
CA LEU A 860 79.09 59.16 9.42
C LEU A 860 78.96 57.66 9.72
N ALA A 861 80.06 56.96 10.00
CA ALA A 861 80.04 55.55 10.38
C ALA A 861 79.31 55.31 11.73
N VAL A 862 79.49 56.19 12.71
CA VAL A 862 78.80 56.17 14.01
C VAL A 862 77.33 56.61 13.88
N LEU A 863 77.00 57.62 13.07
CA LEU A 863 75.62 58.00 12.77
C LEU A 863 74.86 56.89 12.02
N SER A 864 75.55 56.05 11.25
CA SER A 864 74.95 54.87 10.60
C SER A 864 74.75 53.68 11.55
N PHE A 865 75.41 53.65 12.72
CA PHE A 865 75.39 52.52 13.65
C PHE A 865 73.98 52.21 14.19
N PRO A 866 73.13 53.18 14.59
CA PRO A 866 71.74 52.90 14.98
C PRO A 866 70.92 52.23 13.87
N ALA A 867 71.06 52.69 12.62
CA ALA A 867 70.35 52.11 11.47
C ALA A 867 70.82 50.69 11.16
N ARG A 868 72.14 50.44 11.22
CA ARG A 868 72.74 49.11 11.04
C ARG A 868 72.34 48.13 12.16
N ARG A 869 72.32 48.59 13.41
CA ARG A 869 71.84 47.85 14.58
C ARG A 869 70.37 47.47 14.43
N GLN A 870 69.53 48.38 13.92
CA GLN A 870 68.13 48.07 13.60
C GLN A 870 68.02 47.05 12.46
N GLY A 871 68.88 47.14 11.43
CA GLY A 871 68.94 46.15 10.35
C GLY A 871 69.18 44.71 10.82
N ILE A 872 70.01 44.50 11.85
CA ILE A 872 70.18 43.16 12.47
C ILE A 872 68.91 42.73 13.21
N VAL A 873 68.32 43.63 14.00
CA VAL A 873 67.05 43.38 14.72
C VAL A 873 65.95 42.96 13.74
N ASP A 874 65.81 43.66 12.61
CA ASP A 874 64.83 43.37 11.58
C ASP A 874 65.11 42.05 10.84
N LYS A 875 66.38 41.68 10.62
CA LYS A 875 66.77 40.36 10.08
C LYS A 875 66.41 39.23 11.05
N VAL A 876 66.72 39.38 12.35
CA VAL A 876 66.40 38.37 13.37
C VAL A 876 64.88 38.21 13.54
N ASN A 877 64.12 39.32 13.55
CA ASN A 877 62.66 39.28 13.51
C ASN A 877 62.16 38.46 12.31
N ARG A 878 62.60 38.77 11.09
CA ARG A 878 62.17 38.05 9.87
C ARG A 878 62.48 36.55 9.89
N ILE A 879 63.58 36.13 10.51
CA ILE A 879 63.95 34.71 10.65
C ILE A 879 63.04 34.02 11.67
N ALA A 880 62.87 34.60 12.86
CA ALA A 880 62.03 34.04 13.91
C ALA A 880 60.53 34.02 13.51
N ASP A 881 60.04 35.11 12.93
CA ASP A 881 58.69 35.24 12.37
C ASP A 881 58.51 34.39 11.10
N GLY A 882 59.60 33.91 10.49
CA GLY A 882 59.62 32.89 9.44
C GLY A 882 59.38 31.50 10.00
N LEU A 883 60.26 31.06 10.91
CA LEU A 883 60.17 29.77 11.61
C LEU A 883 58.82 29.60 12.32
N ALA A 884 58.31 30.67 12.96
CA ALA A 884 56.99 30.68 13.60
C ALA A 884 55.87 30.28 12.63
N ARG A 885 55.86 30.85 11.41
CA ARG A 885 54.85 30.54 10.38
C ARG A 885 55.06 29.15 9.79
N GLU A 886 56.30 28.72 9.55
CA GLU A 886 56.57 27.36 9.05
C GLU A 886 56.14 26.27 10.04
N VAL A 887 56.31 26.51 11.35
CA VAL A 887 55.83 25.62 12.41
C VAL A 887 54.31 25.67 12.54
N GLU A 888 53.68 26.85 12.49
CA GLU A 888 52.21 27.01 12.49
C GLU A 888 51.55 26.30 11.29
N ASP A 889 52.05 26.54 10.07
CA ASP A 889 51.59 25.88 8.84
C ASP A 889 51.83 24.36 8.84
N ALA A 890 52.78 23.86 9.64
CA ALA A 890 53.05 22.43 9.78
C ALA A 890 52.14 21.77 10.82
N MET A 891 51.93 22.41 11.99
CA MET A 891 50.95 21.96 12.99
C MET A 891 49.54 21.90 12.39
N GLN A 892 49.15 22.90 11.60
CA GLN A 892 47.84 22.90 10.93
C GLN A 892 47.69 21.72 9.94
N LYS A 893 48.78 21.24 9.32
CA LYS A 893 48.75 20.06 8.44
C LYS A 893 48.68 18.76 9.23
N ASP A 894 49.48 18.61 10.30
CA ASP A 894 49.43 17.45 11.19
C ASP A 894 48.01 17.25 11.76
N LEU A 895 47.36 18.35 12.16
CA LEU A 895 45.97 18.38 12.62
C LEU A 895 44.97 17.95 11.53
N LEU A 896 45.04 18.56 10.34
CA LEU A 896 44.11 18.27 9.24
C LEU A 896 44.27 16.83 8.72
N GLU A 897 45.48 16.29 8.69
CA GLU A 897 45.72 14.88 8.36
C GLU A 897 45.16 13.95 9.44
N THR A 898 45.37 14.26 10.72
CA THR A 898 44.83 13.48 11.86
C THR A 898 43.29 13.39 11.78
N ILE A 899 42.63 14.52 11.54
CA ILE A 899 41.17 14.60 11.37
C ILE A 899 40.71 13.85 10.12
N GLY A 900 41.43 13.97 8.99
CA GLY A 900 41.15 13.22 7.78
C GLY A 900 41.26 11.70 7.96
N ASN A 901 42.27 11.25 8.71
CA ASN A 901 42.45 9.84 9.05
C ASN A 901 41.32 9.31 9.94
N LEU A 902 40.74 10.13 10.83
CA LEU A 902 39.53 9.75 11.58
C LEU A 902 38.29 9.68 10.68
N GLY A 903 38.08 10.65 9.80
CA GLY A 903 36.96 10.61 8.84
C GLY A 903 36.99 9.35 7.99
N ASN A 904 38.16 9.03 7.41
CA ASN A 904 38.38 7.80 6.65
C ASN A 904 38.13 6.54 7.50
N PHE A 905 38.55 6.53 8.78
CA PHE A 905 38.29 5.43 9.70
C PHE A 905 36.79 5.25 9.96
N VAL A 906 36.08 6.32 10.34
CA VAL A 906 34.66 6.32 10.70
C VAL A 906 33.78 5.95 9.49
N GLU A 907 34.09 6.45 8.29
CA GLU A 907 33.43 6.01 7.05
C GLU A 907 33.66 4.51 6.79
N THR A 908 34.90 4.03 6.97
CA THR A 908 35.26 2.61 6.74
C THR A 908 34.55 1.67 7.72
N ILE A 909 34.47 2.02 9.01
CA ILE A 909 33.76 1.18 10.00
C ILE A 909 32.24 1.35 9.94
N GLY A 910 31.73 2.52 9.54
CA GLY A 910 30.30 2.80 9.43
C GLY A 910 29.64 2.14 8.22
N LYS A 911 30.38 2.00 7.12
CA LYS A 911 29.91 1.42 5.85
C LYS A 911 29.16 0.08 5.97
N PRO A 912 29.66 -0.98 6.66
CA PRO A 912 28.90 -2.22 6.80
C PRO A 912 27.55 -2.06 7.51
N TYR A 913 27.42 -1.08 8.42
CA TYR A 913 26.14 -0.75 9.06
C TYR A 913 25.22 0.05 8.12
N GLN A 914 25.78 0.95 7.31
CA GLN A 914 25.05 1.67 6.26
C GLN A 914 24.50 0.71 5.21
N ASP A 915 25.35 -0.18 4.67
CA ASP A 915 24.99 -1.18 3.67
C ASP A 915 23.91 -2.13 4.23
N ALA A 916 24.02 -2.57 5.49
CA ALA A 916 23.02 -3.43 6.14
C ALA A 916 21.68 -2.71 6.40
N ALA A 917 21.72 -1.44 6.82
CA ALA A 917 20.50 -0.63 7.03
C ALA A 917 19.79 -0.35 5.69
N GLN A 918 20.55 -0.05 4.63
CA GLN A 918 20.02 0.17 3.29
C GLN A 918 19.41 -1.12 2.72
N GLN A 919 20.11 -2.26 2.77
CA GLN A 919 19.57 -3.55 2.32
C GLN A 919 18.31 -3.96 3.09
N ARG A 920 18.21 -3.66 4.39
CA ARG A 920 16.97 -3.87 5.16
C ARG A 920 15.84 -2.97 4.67
N LEU A 921 16.11 -1.69 4.43
CA LEU A 921 15.11 -0.73 3.94
C LEU A 921 14.62 -1.12 2.53
N ASP A 922 15.53 -1.43 1.61
CA ASP A 922 15.21 -1.83 0.23
C ASP A 922 14.31 -3.07 0.20
N LYS A 923 14.64 -4.09 1.01
CA LYS A 923 13.83 -5.31 1.14
C LYS A 923 12.45 -5.04 1.74
N LEU A 924 12.33 -4.12 2.70
CA LEU A 924 11.04 -3.77 3.30
C LEU A 924 10.17 -2.97 2.31
N LEU A 925 10.77 -2.14 1.46
CA LEU A 925 10.09 -1.44 0.37
C LEU A 925 9.62 -2.42 -0.72
N GLU A 926 10.43 -3.41 -1.10
CA GLU A 926 10.03 -4.50 -2.00
C GLU A 926 8.81 -5.27 -1.45
N ILE A 927 8.82 -5.63 -0.15
CA ILE A 927 7.68 -6.26 0.53
C ILE A 927 6.46 -5.32 0.57
N GLN A 928 6.65 -4.01 0.73
CA GLN A 928 5.56 -3.04 0.72
C GLN A 928 4.88 -2.92 -0.67
N ASP A 929 5.66 -2.99 -1.76
CA ASP A 929 5.12 -3.05 -3.13
C ASP A 929 4.42 -4.40 -3.41
N GLU A 930 4.95 -5.53 -2.91
CA GLU A 930 4.27 -6.83 -2.97
C GLU A 930 2.92 -6.80 -2.23
N LEU A 931 2.86 -6.23 -1.01
CA LEU A 931 1.62 -6.06 -0.25
C LEU A 931 0.61 -5.19 -1.01
N SER A 932 1.04 -4.08 -1.61
CA SER A 932 0.14 -3.24 -2.42
C SER A 932 -0.27 -3.91 -3.76
N ASN A 933 0.48 -4.89 -4.26
CA ASN A 933 0.04 -5.71 -5.40
C ASN A 933 -1.05 -6.71 -4.96
N VAL A 934 -0.88 -7.35 -3.81
CA VAL A 934 -1.89 -8.21 -3.18
C VAL A 934 -3.17 -7.44 -2.85
N GLU A 935 -3.07 -6.23 -2.29
CA GLU A 935 -4.20 -5.33 -2.04
C GLU A 935 -5.07 -5.11 -3.29
N LYS A 936 -4.42 -4.84 -4.44
CA LYS A 936 -5.10 -4.61 -5.72
C LYS A 936 -5.78 -5.90 -6.21
N LYS A 937 -5.10 -7.04 -6.15
CA LYS A 937 -5.64 -8.35 -6.57
C LYS A 937 -6.84 -8.79 -5.72
N LEU A 938 -6.76 -8.63 -4.40
CA LEU A 938 -7.88 -8.91 -3.49
C LEU A 938 -9.08 -8.00 -3.77
N ARG A 939 -8.86 -6.70 -4.03
CA ARG A 939 -9.95 -5.79 -4.47
C ARG A 939 -10.57 -6.19 -5.80
N THR A 940 -9.77 -6.62 -6.79
CA THR A 940 -10.29 -7.11 -8.06
C THR A 940 -11.18 -8.34 -7.86
N LEU A 941 -10.73 -9.34 -7.09
CA LEU A 941 -11.54 -10.51 -6.75
C LEU A 941 -12.82 -10.14 -6.00
N GLN A 942 -12.74 -9.27 -4.99
CA GLN A 942 -13.90 -8.81 -4.24
C GLN A 942 -14.93 -8.12 -5.15
N ILE A 943 -14.48 -7.32 -6.12
CA ILE A 943 -15.35 -6.69 -7.13
C ILE A 943 -15.96 -7.75 -8.06
N GLU A 944 -15.21 -8.75 -8.50
CA GLU A 944 -15.73 -9.84 -9.35
C GLU A 944 -16.77 -10.69 -8.61
N ILE A 945 -16.52 -11.02 -7.33
CA ILE A 945 -17.43 -11.77 -6.45
C ILE A 945 -18.70 -10.97 -6.13
N GLN A 946 -18.59 -9.66 -5.90
CA GLN A 946 -19.77 -8.80 -5.72
C GLN A 946 -20.60 -8.69 -7.02
N ASN A 947 -19.96 -8.69 -8.19
CA ASN A 947 -20.61 -8.66 -9.49
C ASN A 947 -21.25 -10.00 -9.93
N LEU A 948 -21.12 -11.08 -9.16
CA LEU A 948 -21.80 -12.36 -9.43
C LEU A 948 -23.32 -12.24 -9.53
N HIS A 949 -23.92 -11.21 -8.94
CA HIS A 949 -25.37 -10.97 -8.95
C HIS A 949 -25.84 -10.10 -10.13
N VAL A 950 -24.97 -9.85 -11.13
CA VAL A 950 -25.17 -8.88 -12.23
C VAL A 950 -25.03 -9.55 -13.61
N LEU A 951 -25.31 -10.86 -13.69
CA LEU A 951 -25.13 -11.72 -14.85
C LEU A 951 -26.35 -12.63 -15.06
#